data_AF-A0A7Y3HNT0-F1
#
_entry.id   AF-A0A7Y3HNT0-F1
#
_cell.length_a   1.000
_cell.length_b   1.000
_cell.length_c   1.000
_cell.angle_alpha   90.00
_cell.angle_beta   90.00
_cell.angle_gamma   90.00
#
_symmetry.space_group_name_H-M   'P 1'
#
loop_
_entity.id
_entity.type
_entity.pdbx_description
1 polymer ?
#
loop_
_entity_poly.entity_id
_entity_poly.type
_entity_poly.pdbx_seq_one_letter_code
_entity_poly.pdbx_strand_id
1 'polypeptide(L)'
;MKSSFSLFNIFFTLIFSATIIVGPNAFAQNMGNMEVLGQVQKDKTRKALEGALIKVFKGNEYVYDVITSSNGRFILNIDYQAVYTLEFSKKGYGTKSIQINTNVPVEVEDLIYQYKFNLELFRVAKDMETIDLLNEPIAVITFGDDTEEFTFDAEYAGRRKQEIEQVRNEAIKKVPEEERIEKEQQAMAQAAAIEEEKNAEAERIRVAAAKKLELDSIQKAEQALALQKAEELRMQRAAEAKAEQDSILAAQAAERKRQADLAEQARIEKAKEDSTKQAEAALAAKEKEEERLRIAAEKKAKQDAIAATKEKERLEKLEQARLAKLEKQRKDSIADAEALALKQAKEEEKIRKEAEEKAKQEALDLAKAEEEKKAAEEKAKLAAEEKAKQDAIKEAETLAAKKAEEERVRLAAEQKAKEEADALAKAEADKKAAEERARVEAEEKAKQEALLAEQAKAKAEADEKARIEAEALAKKQEEERLIKLAAQREKDISDSTALAELAAVKAEQLAEKNAAIAAAKKRKEEELARKKASQGNTVKEPIVKERKTYLRNNLELIPKAISEQTEEEEKRKVYYTLVEYEIPSDDEREKTVTYKKVLYDWGGVYYFKDDESMSATNFNFELSKIREQLASKN
;
A
#
# COMPACT_ATOMS: atom_id res chain seq x y z
N MET A 1 6.02 -23.25 43.91
CA MET A 1 5.40 -24.59 43.87
C MET A 1 6.23 -25.43 42.91
N LYS A 2 7.15 -26.25 43.41
CA LYS A 2 6.99 -27.68 43.74
C LYS A 2 6.59 -28.57 42.55
N SER A 3 7.57 -29.31 42.05
CA SER A 3 7.46 -30.70 41.56
C SER A 3 8.88 -31.31 41.65
N SER A 4 9.27 -31.95 42.77
CA SER A 4 9.15 -33.40 43.07
C SER A 4 10.19 -34.24 42.28
N PHE A 5 11.45 -34.36 42.72
CA PHE A 5 12.04 -35.37 43.64
C PHE A 5 11.86 -36.85 43.26
N SER A 6 13.00 -37.57 43.07
CA SER A 6 13.28 -38.94 43.58
C SER A 6 14.58 -39.51 42.99
N LEU A 7 15.71 -39.49 43.75
CA LEU A 7 16.41 -40.66 44.37
C LEU A 7 17.38 -41.38 43.37
N PHE A 8 18.64 -41.73 43.64
CA PHE A 8 19.32 -42.19 44.87
C PHE A 8 20.87 -42.32 44.65
N ASN A 9 21.66 -41.91 45.66
CA ASN A 9 23.00 -42.36 46.14
C ASN A 9 24.17 -42.59 45.15
N ILE A 10 25.26 -41.81 45.16
CA ILE A 10 26.37 -41.67 46.17
C ILE A 10 27.22 -42.94 46.32
N PHE A 11 28.41 -42.94 45.72
CA PHE A 11 29.61 -43.48 46.35
C PHE A 11 30.83 -42.58 46.09
N PHE A 12 31.44 -42.23 47.21
CA PHE A 12 32.58 -41.38 47.49
C PHE A 12 33.88 -42.08 47.06
N THR A 13 34.93 -41.36 46.59
CA THR A 13 36.30 -41.39 47.14
C THR A 13 37.22 -40.47 46.32
N LEU A 14 37.80 -39.49 47.02
CA LEU A 14 38.75 -38.48 46.58
C LEU A 14 40.09 -38.86 47.22
N ILE A 15 41.14 -39.14 46.45
CA ILE A 15 42.52 -39.24 46.97
C ILE A 15 43.43 -38.36 46.12
N PHE A 16 43.88 -37.31 46.79
CA PHE A 16 44.95 -36.40 46.47
C PHE A 16 46.29 -37.14 46.67
N SER A 17 47.13 -37.25 45.64
CA SER A 17 48.55 -37.59 45.82
C SER A 17 49.40 -36.77 44.87
N ALA A 18 50.13 -35.84 45.48
CA ALA A 18 51.19 -35.05 44.86
C ALA A 18 52.26 -35.96 44.28
N THR A 19 52.56 -35.78 42.99
CA THR A 19 53.88 -36.10 42.44
C THR A 19 54.43 -34.84 41.80
N ILE A 20 55.33 -34.20 42.53
CA ILE A 20 56.25 -33.18 42.03
C ILE A 20 57.18 -33.88 41.05
N ILE A 21 57.02 -33.61 39.75
CA ILE A 21 58.06 -33.83 38.74
C ILE A 21 58.65 -32.47 38.44
N VAL A 22 59.78 -32.17 39.09
CA VAL A 22 60.73 -31.16 38.62
C VAL A 22 61.41 -31.77 37.39
N GLY A 23 61.27 -31.11 36.23
CA GLY A 23 61.76 -31.62 34.95
C GLY A 23 63.28 -31.57 34.80
N PRO A 24 63.76 -31.93 33.60
CA PRO A 24 64.75 -31.13 32.93
C PRO A 24 64.10 -30.45 31.72
N ASN A 25 64.08 -29.12 31.79
CA ASN A 25 64.15 -28.18 30.68
C ASN A 25 63.21 -28.41 29.50
N ALA A 26 62.16 -27.59 29.52
CA ALA A 26 61.62 -26.99 28.32
C ALA A 26 62.73 -26.59 27.34
N PHE A 27 62.92 -27.39 26.28
CA PHE A 27 63.25 -26.84 24.96
C PHE A 27 61.98 -26.19 24.40
N ALA A 28 61.57 -25.12 25.05
CA ALA A 28 60.67 -24.12 24.50
C ALA A 28 61.40 -22.80 24.65
N GLN A 29 62.45 -22.63 23.84
CA GLN A 29 63.22 -21.41 23.72
C GLN A 29 63.30 -21.15 22.21
N ASN A 30 62.50 -20.17 21.76
CA ASN A 30 62.51 -19.50 20.45
C ASN A 30 62.90 -20.33 19.22
N MET A 31 61.92 -20.81 18.47
CA MET A 31 62.11 -21.00 17.04
C MET A 31 62.07 -19.62 16.40
N GLY A 32 63.22 -19.11 15.95
CA GLY A 32 63.24 -17.87 15.19
C GLY A 32 62.38 -17.98 13.94
N ASN A 33 61.85 -16.85 13.49
CA ASN A 33 60.95 -16.80 12.35
C ASN A 33 61.04 -15.44 11.64
N MET A 34 60.61 -15.40 10.39
CA MET A 34 60.48 -14.16 9.65
C MET A 34 59.04 -13.63 9.76
N GLU A 35 58.89 -12.41 10.24
CA GLU A 35 57.63 -11.67 10.21
C GLU A 35 57.58 -10.80 8.95
N VAL A 36 56.67 -11.12 8.04
CA VAL A 36 56.44 -10.35 6.82
C VAL A 36 55.22 -9.46 7.03
N LEU A 37 55.44 -8.15 7.09
CA LEU A 37 54.39 -7.17 7.28
C LEU A 37 54.25 -6.32 6.03
N GLY A 38 53.03 -5.94 5.69
CA GLY A 38 52.84 -5.05 4.57
C GLY A 38 51.46 -4.50 4.40
N GLN A 39 51.31 -3.70 3.35
CA GLN A 39 50.04 -3.15 2.93
C GLN A 39 49.81 -3.43 1.45
N VAL A 40 48.64 -3.95 1.10
CA VAL A 40 48.18 -4.02 -0.27
C VAL A 40 47.46 -2.72 -0.62
N GLN A 41 47.81 -2.14 -1.76
CA GLN A 41 47.35 -0.82 -2.22
C GLN A 41 46.71 -0.89 -3.60
N LYS A 42 45.78 0.04 -3.85
CA LYS A 42 45.05 0.22 -5.11
C LYS A 42 45.82 1.12 -6.06
N ASP A 43 46.24 0.57 -7.19
CA ASP A 43 46.85 1.32 -8.29
C ASP A 43 47.98 2.26 -7.79
N LYS A 44 48.36 3.26 -8.58
CA LYS A 44 49.35 4.27 -8.15
C LYS A 44 48.82 5.23 -7.08
N THR A 45 47.56 5.09 -6.66
CA THR A 45 46.91 5.99 -5.69
C THR A 45 47.39 5.77 -4.25
N ARG A 46 48.10 4.66 -3.99
CA ARG A 46 48.56 4.23 -2.65
C ARG A 46 47.43 4.08 -1.61
N LYS A 47 46.18 4.06 -2.04
CA LYS A 47 45.03 3.83 -1.16
C LYS A 47 45.01 2.38 -0.72
N ALA A 48 44.66 2.14 0.54
CA ALA A 48 44.50 0.80 1.09
C ALA A 48 43.55 -0.08 0.24
N LEU A 49 43.94 -1.34 0.04
CA LEU A 49 43.10 -2.37 -0.56
C LEU A 49 42.70 -3.42 0.48
N GLU A 50 41.53 -3.24 1.06
CA GLU A 50 40.86 -4.22 1.93
C GLU A 50 40.41 -5.45 1.14
N GLY A 51 40.39 -6.63 1.78
CA GLY A 51 39.79 -7.84 1.21
C GLY A 51 40.60 -8.46 0.07
N ALA A 52 41.90 -8.18 -0.04
CA ALA A 52 42.79 -8.91 -0.92
C ALA A 52 43.20 -10.22 -0.24
N LEU A 53 43.14 -11.33 -0.98
CA LEU A 53 43.53 -12.66 -0.52
C LEU A 53 45.03 -12.86 -0.73
N ILE A 54 45.70 -13.35 0.29
CA ILE A 54 47.13 -13.65 0.29
C ILE A 54 47.27 -15.13 0.60
N LYS A 55 47.61 -15.95 -0.41
CA LYS A 55 47.91 -17.37 -0.20
C LYS A 55 49.39 -17.57 0.01
N VAL A 56 49.75 -18.35 1.02
CA VAL A 56 51.12 -18.67 1.38
C VAL A 56 51.42 -20.10 0.95
N PHE A 57 52.44 -20.28 0.13
CA PHE A 57 52.95 -21.59 -0.28
C PHE A 57 54.37 -21.80 0.27
N LYS A 58 54.68 -22.99 0.78
CA LYS A 58 56.03 -23.44 1.16
C LYS A 58 56.49 -24.44 0.11
N GLY A 59 57.43 -24.04 -0.74
CA GLY A 59 57.69 -24.70 -2.02
C GLY A 59 56.42 -24.67 -2.88
N ASN A 60 55.88 -25.85 -3.21
CA ASN A 60 54.64 -26.00 -3.96
C ASN A 60 53.43 -26.37 -3.08
N GLU A 61 53.62 -26.51 -1.77
CA GLU A 61 52.56 -26.88 -0.84
C GLU A 61 51.88 -25.62 -0.30
N TYR A 62 50.56 -25.56 -0.40
CA TYR A 62 49.77 -24.51 0.24
C TYR A 62 49.83 -24.66 1.77
N VAL A 63 50.07 -23.56 2.48
CA VAL A 63 50.17 -23.54 3.95
C VAL A 63 48.90 -22.96 4.57
N TYR A 64 48.61 -21.68 4.29
CA TYR A 64 47.45 -20.96 4.79
C TYR A 64 47.19 -19.71 3.93
N ASP A 65 46.06 -19.04 4.17
CA ASP A 65 45.70 -17.77 3.56
C ASP A 65 45.41 -16.68 4.60
N VAL A 66 45.61 -15.43 4.20
CA VAL A 66 45.29 -14.24 4.98
C VAL A 66 44.55 -13.26 4.09
N ILE A 67 43.56 -12.56 4.66
CA ILE A 67 42.84 -11.50 3.97
C ILE A 67 43.30 -10.16 4.55
N THR A 68 43.56 -9.17 3.68
CA THR A 68 43.94 -7.83 4.13
C THR A 68 42.82 -7.15 4.91
N SER A 69 43.21 -6.50 6.00
CA SER A 69 42.31 -5.71 6.85
C SER A 69 41.77 -4.46 6.13
N SER A 70 40.87 -3.70 6.77
CA SER A 70 40.25 -2.49 6.20
C SER A 70 41.24 -1.40 5.77
N ASN A 71 42.43 -1.36 6.37
CA ASN A 71 43.52 -0.48 5.93
C ASN A 71 44.53 -1.19 5.03
N GLY A 72 44.18 -2.31 4.42
CA GLY A 72 44.99 -3.06 3.47
C GLY A 72 46.17 -3.80 4.10
N ARG A 73 46.32 -3.79 5.43
CA ARG A 73 47.46 -4.42 6.10
C ARG A 73 47.32 -5.93 6.22
N PHE A 74 48.46 -6.60 6.19
CA PHE A 74 48.63 -8.02 6.49
C PHE A 74 49.90 -8.25 7.32
N ILE A 75 49.91 -9.38 8.03
CA ILE A 75 51.06 -9.89 8.79
C ILE A 75 51.11 -11.40 8.54
N LEU A 76 52.28 -11.91 8.18
CA LEU A 76 52.55 -13.33 7.98
C LEU A 76 53.76 -13.71 8.82
N ASN A 77 53.71 -14.86 9.46
CA ASN A 77 54.85 -15.43 10.17
C ASN A 77 55.25 -16.71 9.43
N ILE A 78 56.45 -16.72 8.88
CA ILE A 78 56.98 -17.84 8.10
C ILE A 78 58.28 -18.36 8.74
N ASP A 79 58.44 -19.67 8.75
CA ASP A 79 59.60 -20.33 9.35
C ASP A 79 60.85 -20.17 8.46
N TYR A 80 62.03 -20.42 9.03
CA TYR A 80 63.27 -20.48 8.27
C TYR A 80 63.44 -21.79 7.49
N GLN A 81 64.51 -21.84 6.70
CA GLN A 81 64.98 -23.01 5.97
C GLN A 81 64.00 -23.50 4.89
N ALA A 82 63.29 -22.57 4.25
CA ALA A 82 62.41 -22.88 3.13
C ALA A 82 62.27 -21.74 2.12
N VAL A 83 61.69 -22.04 0.97
CA VAL A 83 61.29 -21.04 -0.03
C VAL A 83 59.78 -20.88 0.01
N TYR A 84 59.31 -19.66 0.26
CA TYR A 84 57.90 -19.31 0.29
C TYR A 84 57.49 -18.53 -0.97
N THR A 85 56.28 -18.78 -1.44
CA THR A 85 55.61 -17.95 -2.46
C THR A 85 54.36 -17.34 -1.85
N LEU A 86 54.27 -16.01 -1.89
CA LEU A 86 53.12 -15.24 -1.43
C LEU A 86 52.31 -14.78 -2.64
N GLU A 87 51.12 -15.32 -2.85
CA GLU A 87 50.23 -14.96 -3.96
C GLU A 87 49.14 -14.01 -3.49
N PHE A 88 49.10 -12.81 -4.09
CA PHE A 88 48.16 -11.73 -3.78
C PHE A 88 47.11 -11.64 -4.89
N SER A 89 45.84 -11.82 -4.55
CA SER A 89 44.73 -11.81 -5.51
C SER A 89 43.51 -11.06 -4.98
N LYS A 90 42.74 -10.48 -5.90
CA LYS A 90 41.41 -9.92 -5.63
C LYS A 90 40.61 -9.84 -6.92
N LYS A 91 39.33 -10.22 -6.87
CA LYS A 91 38.42 -10.13 -8.03
C LYS A 91 38.44 -8.73 -8.66
N GLY A 92 38.60 -8.67 -9.98
CA GLY A 92 38.76 -7.43 -10.75
C GLY A 92 40.16 -6.80 -10.70
N TYR A 93 41.14 -7.45 -10.07
CA TYR A 93 42.54 -7.01 -10.00
C TYR A 93 43.47 -8.09 -10.53
N GLY A 94 44.59 -7.68 -11.12
CA GLY A 94 45.62 -8.63 -11.56
C GLY A 94 46.30 -9.29 -10.37
N THR A 95 46.45 -10.61 -10.40
CA THR A 95 47.19 -11.39 -9.38
C THR A 95 48.68 -11.03 -9.40
N LYS A 96 49.38 -11.10 -8.27
CA LYS A 96 50.84 -10.92 -8.18
C LYS A 96 51.43 -11.87 -7.16
N SER A 97 52.68 -12.30 -7.36
CA SER A 97 53.38 -13.13 -6.38
C SER A 97 54.71 -12.52 -5.92
N ILE A 98 55.16 -12.87 -4.72
CA ILE A 98 56.51 -12.56 -4.20
C ILE A 98 57.12 -13.88 -3.72
N GLN A 99 58.39 -14.11 -4.05
CA GLN A 99 59.13 -15.26 -3.54
C GLN A 99 60.08 -14.81 -2.42
N ILE A 100 60.13 -15.60 -1.35
CA ILE A 100 60.98 -15.33 -0.18
C ILE A 100 61.75 -16.61 0.14
N ASN A 101 63.08 -16.56 0.02
CA ASN A 101 63.95 -17.64 0.49
C ASN A 101 64.38 -17.33 1.92
N THR A 102 63.87 -18.09 2.88
CA THR A 102 64.13 -17.94 4.32
C THR A 102 65.28 -18.83 4.81
N ASN A 103 66.13 -19.30 3.90
CA ASN A 103 67.36 -19.99 4.28
C ASN A 103 68.32 -19.01 4.95
N VAL A 104 68.68 -19.29 6.20
CA VAL A 104 69.63 -18.50 6.99
C VAL A 104 70.69 -19.41 7.61
N PRO A 105 71.88 -18.87 7.96
CA PRO A 105 72.87 -19.60 8.75
C PRO A 105 72.32 -20.05 10.11
N VAL A 106 72.80 -21.19 10.61
CA VAL A 106 72.33 -21.79 11.88
C VAL A 106 72.55 -20.83 13.06
N GLU A 107 73.56 -19.96 12.96
CA GLU A 107 73.92 -18.97 13.97
C GLU A 107 72.84 -17.91 14.20
N VAL A 108 71.98 -17.66 13.22
CA VAL A 108 70.92 -16.63 13.26
C VAL A 108 69.51 -17.22 13.17
N GLU A 109 69.39 -18.55 13.14
CA GLU A 109 68.11 -19.27 13.01
C GLU A 109 67.16 -19.05 14.21
N ASP A 110 67.71 -18.69 15.37
CA ASP A 110 66.92 -18.36 16.58
C ASP A 110 66.45 -16.89 16.63
N LEU A 111 66.84 -16.05 15.65
CA LEU A 111 66.49 -14.64 15.59
C LEU A 111 65.14 -14.41 14.89
N ILE A 112 64.48 -13.30 15.21
CA ILE A 112 63.25 -12.87 14.53
C ILE A 112 63.58 -11.71 13.58
N TYR A 113 63.41 -11.93 12.27
CA TYR A 113 63.58 -10.88 11.27
C TYR A 113 62.23 -10.28 10.87
N GLN A 114 62.13 -8.95 10.82
CA GLN A 114 60.96 -8.25 10.28
C GLN A 114 61.26 -7.70 8.88
N TYR A 115 60.44 -8.06 7.91
CA TYR A 115 60.52 -7.51 6.56
C TYR A 115 59.23 -6.79 6.18
N LYS A 116 59.36 -5.54 5.74
CA LYS A 116 58.24 -4.62 5.52
C LYS A 116 58.17 -4.17 4.07
N PHE A 117 57.03 -4.36 3.41
CA PHE A 117 56.82 -3.85 2.06
C PHE A 117 55.37 -3.45 1.78
N ASN A 118 55.18 -2.67 0.72
CA ASN A 118 53.86 -2.37 0.17
C ASN A 118 53.75 -3.00 -1.22
N LEU A 119 52.59 -3.56 -1.53
CA LEU A 119 52.32 -4.19 -2.81
C LEU A 119 51.13 -3.51 -3.48
N GLU A 120 51.28 -3.17 -4.75
CA GLU A 120 50.23 -2.56 -5.55
C GLU A 120 49.50 -3.63 -6.37
N LEU A 121 48.19 -3.72 -6.22
CA LEU A 121 47.30 -4.41 -7.17
C LEU A 121 46.58 -3.35 -8.01
N PHE A 122 46.48 -3.59 -9.32
CA PHE A 122 45.77 -2.72 -10.25
C PHE A 122 44.60 -3.44 -10.90
N ARG A 123 43.57 -2.68 -11.28
CA ARG A 123 42.39 -3.24 -11.93
C ARG A 123 42.72 -3.80 -13.30
N VAL A 124 42.13 -4.94 -13.64
CA VAL A 124 42.25 -5.59 -14.95
C VAL A 124 40.87 -5.99 -15.46
N ALA A 125 40.74 -6.11 -16.78
CA ALA A 125 39.54 -6.65 -17.40
C ALA A 125 39.37 -8.13 -16.99
N LYS A 126 38.16 -8.67 -17.05
CA LYS A 126 37.89 -10.04 -16.55
C LYS A 126 38.71 -11.10 -17.27
N ASP A 127 38.93 -10.94 -18.57
CA ASP A 127 39.74 -11.83 -19.41
C ASP A 127 41.26 -11.73 -19.09
N MET A 128 41.65 -10.79 -18.23
CA MET A 128 43.03 -10.47 -17.86
C MET A 128 43.35 -10.74 -16.38
N GLU A 129 42.44 -11.30 -15.59
CA GLU A 129 42.66 -11.61 -14.16
C GLU A 129 43.77 -12.66 -13.93
N THR A 130 44.03 -13.53 -14.91
CA THR A 130 44.92 -14.70 -14.81
C THR A 130 46.01 -14.75 -15.89
N ILE A 131 46.54 -13.59 -16.29
CA ILE A 131 47.60 -13.52 -17.32
C ILE A 131 48.87 -14.22 -16.84
N ASP A 132 49.45 -15.10 -17.68
CA ASP A 132 50.66 -15.88 -17.37
C ASP A 132 51.86 -15.01 -16.97
N LEU A 133 51.98 -13.82 -17.54
CA LEU A 133 53.02 -12.84 -17.18
C LEU A 133 52.92 -12.39 -15.72
N LEU A 134 51.78 -12.57 -15.04
CA LEU A 134 51.60 -12.28 -13.62
C LEU A 134 51.92 -13.49 -12.71
N ASN A 135 52.15 -14.67 -13.27
CA ASN A 135 52.44 -15.88 -12.50
C ASN A 135 53.87 -15.90 -11.96
N GLU A 136 54.80 -15.20 -12.61
CA GLU A 136 56.17 -15.04 -12.14
C GLU A 136 56.25 -13.99 -11.01
N PRO A 137 57.11 -14.23 -9.99
CA PRO A 137 57.23 -13.31 -8.87
C PRO A 137 57.63 -11.91 -9.31
N ILE A 138 57.09 -10.92 -8.63
CA ILE A 138 57.40 -9.50 -8.88
C ILE A 138 58.65 -9.06 -8.11
N ALA A 139 59.02 -9.82 -7.08
CA ALA A 139 60.21 -9.63 -6.27
C ALA A 139 60.65 -10.99 -5.71
N VAL A 140 61.96 -11.15 -5.58
CA VAL A 140 62.61 -12.27 -4.89
C VAL A 140 63.36 -11.67 -3.71
N ILE A 141 63.11 -12.18 -2.51
CA ILE A 141 63.72 -11.76 -1.26
C ILE A 141 64.61 -12.89 -0.75
N THR A 142 65.85 -12.59 -0.40
CA THR A 142 66.85 -13.56 0.07
C THR A 142 67.65 -12.98 1.23
N PHE A 143 68.17 -13.86 2.09
CA PHE A 143 69.15 -13.49 3.10
C PHE A 143 70.52 -13.25 2.45
N GLY A 144 71.18 -12.15 2.79
CA GLY A 144 72.55 -11.88 2.37
C GLY A 144 73.53 -12.22 3.48
N ASP A 145 74.40 -13.21 3.25
CA ASP A 145 75.38 -13.67 4.26
C ASP A 145 76.32 -12.55 4.73
N ASP A 146 76.73 -11.65 3.83
CA ASP A 146 77.62 -10.53 4.14
C ASP A 146 76.92 -9.39 4.90
N THR A 147 75.60 -9.26 4.74
CA THR A 147 74.80 -8.17 5.31
C THR A 147 73.99 -8.60 6.53
N GLU A 148 73.88 -9.91 6.77
CA GLU A 148 73.05 -10.54 7.81
C GLU A 148 71.58 -10.04 7.82
N GLU A 149 71.08 -9.65 6.65
CA GLU A 149 69.76 -9.03 6.47
C GLU A 149 69.06 -9.60 5.21
N PHE A 150 67.72 -9.58 5.23
CA PHE A 150 66.91 -9.89 4.06
C PHE A 150 66.83 -8.69 3.13
N THR A 151 67.20 -8.89 1.87
CA THR A 151 67.09 -7.89 0.81
C THR A 151 66.39 -8.46 -0.41
N PHE A 152 65.88 -7.58 -1.27
CA PHE A 152 65.28 -7.99 -2.54
C PHE A 152 66.26 -7.83 -3.70
N ASP A 153 66.18 -8.72 -4.68
CA ASP A 153 66.92 -8.60 -5.93
C ASP A 153 66.37 -7.41 -6.75
N ALA A 154 67.10 -6.30 -6.72
CA ALA A 154 66.73 -5.07 -7.40
C ALA A 154 66.77 -5.18 -8.93
N GLU A 155 67.67 -5.99 -9.48
CA GLU A 155 67.77 -6.20 -10.93
C GLU A 155 66.59 -7.05 -11.43
N TYR A 156 66.26 -8.12 -10.71
CA TYR A 156 65.09 -8.95 -10.97
C TYR A 156 63.80 -8.12 -10.88
N ALA A 157 63.60 -7.40 -9.77
CA ALA A 157 62.42 -6.56 -9.57
C ALA A 157 62.32 -5.46 -10.64
N GLY A 158 63.46 -4.89 -11.07
CA GLY A 158 63.53 -3.89 -12.13
C GLY A 158 63.04 -4.41 -13.49
N ARG A 159 63.47 -5.62 -13.89
CA ARG A 159 63.00 -6.26 -15.13
C ARG A 159 61.51 -6.58 -15.07
N ARG A 160 61.07 -7.25 -14.01
CA ARG A 160 59.65 -7.63 -13.80
C ARG A 160 58.73 -6.42 -13.77
N LYS A 161 59.18 -5.30 -13.20
CA LYS A 161 58.43 -4.04 -13.21
C LYS A 161 58.12 -3.54 -14.62
N GLN A 162 59.04 -3.68 -15.59
CA GLN A 162 58.80 -3.24 -16.97
C GLN A 162 57.72 -4.08 -17.65
N GLU A 163 57.77 -5.39 -17.50
CA GLU A 163 56.79 -6.34 -18.06
C GLU A 163 55.39 -6.12 -17.48
N ILE A 164 55.30 -5.94 -16.16
CA ILE A 164 54.05 -5.65 -15.45
C ILE A 164 53.45 -4.30 -15.90
N GLU A 165 54.28 -3.29 -16.17
CA GLU A 165 53.79 -1.98 -16.61
C GLU A 165 53.14 -2.07 -18.01
N GLN A 166 53.60 -2.98 -18.87
CA GLN A 166 52.98 -3.21 -20.18
C GLN A 166 51.56 -3.78 -20.02
N VAL A 167 51.40 -4.82 -19.18
CA VAL A 167 50.07 -5.40 -18.87
C VAL A 167 49.16 -4.37 -18.23
N ARG A 168 49.68 -3.55 -17.31
CA ARG A 168 48.94 -2.44 -16.70
C ARG A 168 48.43 -1.46 -17.76
N ASN A 169 49.27 -1.07 -18.71
CA ASN A 169 48.87 -0.13 -19.76
C ASN A 169 47.81 -0.70 -20.70
N GLU A 170 47.82 -2.01 -20.94
CA GLU A 170 46.74 -2.68 -21.66
C GLU A 170 45.44 -2.74 -20.84
N ALA A 171 45.55 -3.05 -19.54
CA ALA A 171 44.43 -3.02 -18.60
C ALA A 171 43.74 -1.65 -18.51
N ILE A 172 44.51 -0.56 -18.48
CA ILE A 172 43.98 0.81 -18.48
C ILE A 172 43.09 1.09 -19.72
N LYS A 173 43.34 0.43 -20.85
CA LYS A 173 42.54 0.60 -22.06
C LYS A 173 41.26 -0.24 -22.03
N LYS A 174 41.35 -1.50 -21.57
CA LYS A 174 40.24 -2.45 -21.61
C LYS A 174 39.24 -2.30 -20.48
N VAL A 175 39.69 -1.97 -19.26
CA VAL A 175 38.81 -1.86 -18.07
C VAL A 175 37.69 -0.83 -18.28
N PRO A 176 37.94 0.41 -18.76
CA PRO A 176 36.87 1.38 -18.98
C PRO A 176 35.87 0.96 -20.07
N GLU A 177 36.34 0.22 -21.09
CA GLU A 177 35.49 -0.29 -22.16
C GLU A 177 34.56 -1.40 -21.65
N GLU A 178 35.08 -2.35 -20.88
CA GLU A 178 34.28 -3.40 -20.25
C GLU A 178 33.28 -2.81 -19.25
N GLU A 179 33.69 -1.87 -18.40
CA GLU A 179 32.79 -1.16 -17.47
C GLU A 179 31.69 -0.39 -18.21
N ARG A 180 31.99 0.20 -19.38
CA ARG A 180 30.99 0.85 -20.22
C ARG A 180 30.00 -0.15 -20.80
N ILE A 181 30.47 -1.27 -21.32
CA ILE A 181 29.63 -2.34 -21.88
C ILE A 181 28.71 -2.91 -20.80
N GLU A 182 29.23 -3.20 -19.61
CA GLU A 182 28.42 -3.70 -18.49
C GLU A 182 27.36 -2.68 -18.06
N LYS A 183 27.72 -1.41 -17.96
CA LYS A 183 26.78 -0.35 -17.59
C LYS A 183 25.69 -0.17 -18.64
N GLU A 184 26.03 -0.26 -19.91
CA GLU A 184 25.07 -0.20 -21.02
C GLU A 184 24.12 -1.40 -21.00
N GLN A 185 24.64 -2.62 -20.79
CA GLN A 185 23.82 -3.82 -20.63
C GLN A 185 22.90 -3.75 -19.41
N GLN A 186 23.38 -3.24 -18.28
CA GLN A 186 22.56 -3.03 -17.09
C GLN A 186 21.47 -1.99 -17.35
N ALA A 187 21.79 -0.88 -18.02
CA ALA A 187 20.80 0.13 -18.39
C ALA A 187 19.75 -0.43 -19.35
N MET A 188 20.17 -1.24 -20.33
CA MET A 188 19.25 -1.93 -21.25
C MET A 188 18.35 -2.93 -20.51
N ALA A 189 18.90 -3.73 -19.58
CA ALA A 189 18.13 -4.67 -18.78
C ALA A 189 17.12 -3.95 -17.87
N GLN A 190 17.53 -2.84 -17.24
CA GLN A 190 16.63 -2.01 -16.43
C GLN A 190 15.53 -1.38 -17.30
N ALA A 191 15.86 -0.87 -18.49
CA ALA A 191 14.88 -0.31 -19.41
C ALA A 191 13.87 -1.37 -19.86
N ALA A 192 14.32 -2.58 -20.19
CA ALA A 192 13.47 -3.70 -20.57
C ALA A 192 12.54 -4.12 -19.41
N ALA A 193 13.04 -4.17 -18.17
CA ALA A 193 12.23 -4.48 -17.00
C ALA A 193 11.14 -3.43 -16.75
N ILE A 194 11.46 -2.14 -16.90
CA ILE A 194 10.48 -1.04 -16.79
C ILE A 194 9.42 -1.16 -17.89
N GLU A 195 9.81 -1.52 -19.11
CA GLU A 195 8.86 -1.70 -20.22
C GLU A 195 7.94 -2.91 -19.99
N GLU A 196 8.48 -4.02 -19.49
CA GLU A 196 7.70 -5.21 -19.12
C GLU A 196 6.68 -4.88 -18.01
N GLU A 197 7.10 -4.15 -16.98
CA GLU A 197 6.21 -3.72 -15.89
C GLU A 197 5.09 -2.81 -16.41
N LYS A 198 5.41 -1.84 -17.27
CA LYS A 198 4.39 -0.97 -17.91
C LYS A 198 3.41 -1.77 -18.75
N ASN A 199 3.88 -2.76 -19.51
CA ASN A 199 3.01 -3.61 -20.32
C ASN A 199 2.12 -4.49 -19.43
N ALA A 200 2.65 -5.04 -18.34
CA ALA A 200 1.88 -5.81 -17.38
C ALA A 200 0.81 -4.95 -16.68
N GLU A 201 1.13 -3.71 -16.31
CA GLU A 201 0.19 -2.76 -15.73
C GLU A 201 -0.92 -2.38 -16.72
N ALA A 202 -0.56 -2.06 -17.97
CA ALA A 202 -1.53 -1.79 -19.03
C ALA A 202 -2.49 -2.97 -19.25
N GLU A 203 -1.99 -4.20 -19.21
CA GLU A 203 -2.82 -5.39 -19.34
C GLU A 203 -3.74 -5.60 -18.13
N ARG A 204 -3.25 -5.37 -16.90
CA ARG A 204 -4.10 -5.39 -15.69
C ARG A 204 -5.25 -4.40 -15.79
N ILE A 205 -4.98 -3.18 -16.27
CA ILE A 205 -6.00 -2.16 -16.48
C ILE A 205 -7.03 -2.62 -17.53
N ARG A 206 -6.57 -3.21 -18.65
CA ARG A 206 -7.47 -3.74 -19.68
C ARG A 206 -8.36 -4.86 -19.17
N VAL A 207 -7.80 -5.83 -18.43
CA VAL A 207 -8.56 -6.93 -17.84
C VAL A 207 -9.57 -6.40 -16.81
N ALA A 208 -9.17 -5.45 -15.96
CA ALA A 208 -10.08 -4.83 -15.01
C ALA A 208 -11.22 -4.07 -15.70
N ALA A 209 -10.94 -3.35 -16.78
CA ALA A 209 -11.94 -2.66 -17.58
C ALA A 209 -12.92 -3.64 -18.24
N ALA A 210 -12.42 -4.75 -18.82
CA ALA A 210 -13.26 -5.78 -19.42
C ALA A 210 -14.19 -6.44 -18.38
N LYS A 211 -13.65 -6.80 -17.20
CA LYS A 211 -14.43 -7.39 -16.11
C LYS A 211 -15.52 -6.45 -15.58
N LYS A 212 -15.21 -5.15 -15.50
CA LYS A 212 -16.21 -4.14 -15.12
C LYS A 212 -17.34 -4.06 -16.14
N LEU A 213 -17.01 -4.07 -17.44
CA LEU A 213 -18.00 -4.00 -18.51
C LEU A 213 -18.90 -5.25 -18.54
N GLU A 214 -18.32 -6.42 -18.28
CA GLU A 214 -19.06 -7.68 -18.10
C GLU A 214 -20.02 -7.60 -16.90
N LEU A 215 -19.54 -7.13 -15.73
CA LEU A 215 -20.37 -6.96 -14.54
C LEU A 215 -21.52 -5.98 -14.76
N ASP A 216 -21.25 -4.85 -15.40
CA ASP A 216 -22.27 -3.85 -15.75
C ASP A 216 -23.34 -4.45 -16.70
N SER A 217 -22.93 -5.35 -17.61
CA SER A 217 -23.86 -6.04 -18.51
C SER A 217 -24.75 -7.06 -17.78
N ILE A 218 -24.17 -7.81 -16.83
CA ILE A 218 -24.91 -8.75 -15.99
C ILE A 218 -25.93 -8.00 -15.13
N GLN A 219 -25.54 -6.90 -14.49
CA GLN A 219 -26.45 -6.10 -13.67
C GLN A 219 -27.62 -5.53 -14.49
N LYS A 220 -27.37 -5.06 -15.71
CA LYS A 220 -28.45 -4.61 -16.61
C LYS A 220 -29.40 -5.74 -16.99
N ALA A 221 -28.88 -6.94 -17.26
CA ALA A 221 -29.70 -8.10 -17.57
C ALA A 221 -30.56 -8.53 -16.36
N GLU A 222 -30.00 -8.52 -15.14
CA GLU A 222 -30.73 -8.80 -13.91
C GLU A 222 -31.83 -7.78 -13.64
N GLN A 223 -31.56 -6.48 -13.85
CA GLN A 223 -32.56 -5.43 -13.73
C GLN A 223 -33.70 -5.58 -14.74
N ALA A 224 -33.38 -5.92 -15.99
CA ALA A 224 -34.39 -6.17 -17.02
C ALA A 224 -35.26 -7.38 -16.67
N LEU A 225 -34.66 -8.47 -16.17
CA LEU A 225 -35.39 -9.65 -15.72
C LEU A 225 -36.28 -9.35 -14.50
N ALA A 226 -35.80 -8.53 -13.56
CA ALA A 226 -36.58 -8.12 -12.39
C ALA A 226 -37.80 -7.28 -12.80
N LEU A 227 -37.64 -6.36 -13.75
CA LEU A 227 -38.75 -5.58 -14.32
C LEU A 227 -39.77 -6.48 -15.01
N GLN A 228 -39.31 -7.44 -15.82
CA GLN A 228 -40.19 -8.39 -16.51
C GLN A 228 -41.02 -9.22 -15.51
N LYS A 229 -40.38 -9.75 -14.45
CA LYS A 229 -41.08 -10.49 -13.39
C LYS A 229 -42.07 -9.62 -12.62
N ALA A 230 -41.74 -8.36 -12.36
CA ALA A 230 -42.65 -7.44 -11.68
C ALA A 230 -43.88 -7.12 -12.53
N GLU A 231 -43.71 -6.96 -13.84
CA GLU A 231 -44.82 -6.76 -14.78
C GLU A 231 -45.71 -8.01 -14.88
N GLU A 232 -45.12 -9.20 -14.95
CA GLU A 232 -45.85 -10.46 -14.96
C GLU A 232 -46.66 -10.67 -13.67
N LEU A 233 -46.07 -10.39 -12.49
CA LEU A 233 -46.77 -10.44 -11.21
C LEU A 233 -47.91 -9.42 -11.14
N ARG A 234 -47.71 -8.21 -11.68
CA ARG A 234 -48.77 -7.19 -11.76
C ARG A 234 -49.93 -7.67 -12.63
N MET A 235 -49.64 -8.30 -13.77
CA MET A 235 -50.66 -8.86 -14.65
C MET A 235 -51.42 -10.01 -14.00
N GLN A 236 -50.73 -10.90 -13.28
CA GLN A 236 -51.37 -11.96 -12.49
C GLN A 236 -52.30 -11.40 -11.42
N ARG A 237 -51.84 -10.44 -10.61
CA ARG A 237 -52.66 -9.78 -9.60
C ARG A 237 -53.87 -9.06 -10.18
N ALA A 238 -53.71 -8.42 -11.35
CA ALA A 238 -54.83 -7.78 -12.04
C ALA A 238 -55.86 -8.81 -12.54
N ALA A 239 -55.41 -9.97 -13.03
CA ALA A 239 -56.29 -11.06 -13.42
C ALA A 239 -57.03 -11.68 -12.22
N GLU A 240 -56.33 -11.90 -11.11
CA GLU A 240 -56.92 -12.38 -9.85
C GLU A 240 -57.97 -11.41 -9.29
N ALA A 241 -57.64 -10.11 -9.22
CA ALA A 241 -58.58 -9.09 -8.76
C ALA A 241 -59.84 -9.01 -9.65
N LYS A 242 -59.68 -9.18 -10.96
CA LYS A 242 -60.81 -9.24 -11.89
C LYS A 242 -61.67 -10.50 -11.67
N ALA A 243 -61.04 -11.66 -11.49
CA ALA A 243 -61.75 -12.91 -11.20
C ALA A 243 -62.54 -12.83 -9.88
N GLU A 244 -61.96 -12.20 -8.85
CA GLU A 244 -62.63 -11.96 -7.58
C GLU A 244 -63.82 -11.00 -7.75
N GLN A 245 -63.65 -9.92 -8.51
CA GLN A 245 -64.74 -8.99 -8.84
C GLN A 245 -65.88 -9.66 -9.61
N ASP A 246 -65.55 -10.49 -10.61
CA ASP A 246 -66.54 -11.24 -11.38
C ASP A 246 -67.29 -12.25 -10.49
N SER A 247 -66.60 -12.90 -9.55
CA SER A 247 -67.20 -13.79 -8.54
C SER A 247 -68.16 -13.05 -7.60
N ILE A 248 -67.77 -11.87 -7.11
CA ILE A 248 -68.65 -11.01 -6.27
C ILE A 248 -69.91 -10.61 -7.05
N LEU A 249 -69.76 -10.19 -8.31
CA LEU A 249 -70.89 -9.83 -9.17
C LEU A 249 -71.82 -11.01 -9.42
N ALA A 250 -71.28 -12.21 -9.65
CA ALA A 250 -72.07 -13.43 -9.80
C ALA A 250 -72.84 -13.80 -8.52
N ALA A 251 -72.21 -13.67 -7.35
CA ALA A 251 -72.86 -13.89 -6.06
C ALA A 251 -73.99 -12.89 -5.81
N GLN A 252 -73.78 -11.60 -6.12
CA GLN A 252 -74.82 -10.57 -6.02
C GLN A 252 -76.00 -10.84 -6.97
N ALA A 253 -75.73 -11.29 -8.19
CA ALA A 253 -76.77 -11.65 -9.15
C ALA A 253 -77.60 -12.86 -8.69
N ALA A 254 -76.93 -13.88 -8.12
CA ALA A 254 -77.61 -15.04 -7.54
C ALA A 254 -78.49 -14.66 -6.34
N GLU A 255 -78.03 -13.74 -5.49
CA GLU A 255 -78.80 -13.24 -4.35
C GLU A 255 -80.02 -12.43 -4.79
N ARG A 256 -79.87 -11.55 -5.80
CA ARG A 256 -81.02 -10.84 -6.41
C ARG A 256 -82.05 -11.81 -6.96
N LYS A 257 -81.63 -12.90 -7.59
CA LYS A 257 -82.53 -13.94 -8.09
C LYS A 257 -83.29 -14.62 -6.94
N ARG A 258 -82.59 -15.02 -5.87
CA ARG A 258 -83.23 -15.58 -4.67
C ARG A 258 -84.27 -14.64 -4.06
N GLN A 259 -83.96 -13.35 -3.97
CA GLN A 259 -84.90 -12.35 -3.47
C GLN A 259 -86.13 -12.19 -4.38
N ALA A 260 -85.95 -12.25 -5.70
CA ALA A 260 -87.05 -12.24 -6.65
C ALA A 260 -87.95 -13.48 -6.51
N ASP A 261 -87.34 -14.66 -6.39
CA ASP A 261 -88.07 -15.93 -6.19
C ASP A 261 -88.86 -15.92 -4.87
N LEU A 262 -88.25 -15.44 -3.77
CA LEU A 262 -88.93 -15.26 -2.48
C LEU A 262 -90.09 -14.25 -2.56
N ALA A 263 -89.91 -13.14 -3.27
CA ALA A 263 -90.96 -12.14 -3.46
C ALA A 263 -92.13 -12.68 -4.31
N GLU A 264 -91.85 -13.52 -5.29
CA GLU A 264 -92.87 -14.21 -6.09
C GLU A 264 -93.63 -15.25 -5.26
N GLN A 265 -92.93 -16.05 -4.45
CA GLN A 265 -93.56 -16.98 -3.51
C GLN A 265 -94.50 -16.25 -2.54
N ALA A 266 -94.06 -15.14 -1.95
CA ALA A 266 -94.88 -14.32 -1.07
C ALA A 266 -96.13 -13.75 -1.77
N ARG A 267 -96.02 -13.40 -3.06
CA ARG A 267 -97.18 -12.96 -3.87
C ARG A 267 -98.16 -14.09 -4.14
N ILE A 268 -97.65 -15.29 -4.47
CA ILE A 268 -98.48 -16.48 -4.69
C ILE A 268 -99.21 -16.86 -3.40
N GLU A 269 -98.53 -16.82 -2.26
CA GLU A 269 -99.11 -17.11 -0.95
C GLU A 269 -100.18 -16.10 -0.56
N LYS A 270 -99.91 -14.80 -0.75
CA LYS A 270 -100.90 -13.74 -0.55
C LYS A 270 -102.14 -13.90 -1.45
N ALA A 271 -101.94 -14.27 -2.72
CA ALA A 271 -103.06 -14.53 -3.64
C ALA A 271 -103.90 -15.75 -3.22
N LYS A 272 -103.27 -16.79 -2.65
CA LYS A 272 -103.98 -17.93 -2.05
C LYS A 272 -104.79 -17.50 -0.83
N GLU A 273 -104.21 -16.70 0.06
CA GLU A 273 -104.91 -16.16 1.25
C GLU A 273 -106.11 -15.26 0.87
N ASP A 274 -105.96 -14.42 -0.15
CA ASP A 274 -107.05 -13.56 -0.61
C ASP A 274 -108.18 -14.39 -1.26
N SER A 275 -107.83 -15.48 -1.97
CA SER A 275 -108.79 -16.43 -2.52
C SER A 275 -109.54 -17.21 -1.44
N THR A 276 -108.85 -17.66 -0.37
CA THR A 276 -109.51 -18.33 0.75
C THR A 276 -110.46 -17.41 1.50
N LYS A 277 -110.08 -16.14 1.72
CA LYS A 277 -110.96 -15.13 2.32
C LYS A 277 -112.21 -14.85 1.47
N GLN A 278 -112.08 -14.83 0.14
CA GLN A 278 -113.23 -14.67 -0.76
C GLN A 278 -114.17 -15.89 -0.74
N ALA A 279 -113.62 -17.11 -0.66
CA ALA A 279 -114.41 -18.34 -0.56
C ALA A 279 -115.20 -18.39 0.77
N GLU A 280 -114.58 -18.02 1.88
CA GLU A 280 -115.24 -17.92 3.19
C GLU A 280 -116.35 -16.86 3.20
N ALA A 281 -116.11 -15.69 2.59
CA ALA A 281 -117.12 -14.64 2.45
C ALA A 281 -118.32 -15.08 1.60
N ALA A 282 -118.09 -15.87 0.55
CA ALA A 282 -119.14 -16.41 -0.30
C ALA A 282 -119.99 -17.49 0.41
N LEU A 283 -119.36 -18.32 1.26
CA LEU A 283 -120.07 -19.29 2.10
C LEU A 283 -120.97 -18.57 3.13
N ALA A 284 -120.42 -17.57 3.83
CA ALA A 284 -121.16 -16.79 4.81
C ALA A 284 -122.33 -16.00 4.17
N ALA A 285 -122.22 -15.60 2.90
CA ALA A 285 -123.31 -14.96 2.16
C ALA A 285 -124.44 -15.94 1.83
N LYS A 286 -124.10 -17.19 1.43
CA LYS A 286 -125.09 -18.25 1.18
C LYS A 286 -125.86 -18.64 2.45
N GLU A 287 -125.17 -18.80 3.58
CA GLU A 287 -125.82 -19.12 4.86
C GLU A 287 -126.83 -18.04 5.28
N LYS A 288 -126.49 -16.76 5.08
CA LYS A 288 -127.41 -15.63 5.33
C LYS A 288 -128.62 -15.62 4.40
N GLU A 289 -128.48 -16.10 3.17
CA GLU A 289 -129.57 -16.18 2.19
C GLU A 289 -130.54 -17.32 2.53
N GLU A 290 -130.02 -18.48 2.92
CA GLU A 290 -130.82 -19.62 3.40
C GLU A 290 -131.59 -19.26 4.69
N GLU A 291 -130.96 -18.52 5.60
CA GLU A 291 -131.62 -18.02 6.81
C GLU A 291 -132.75 -17.03 6.49
N ARG A 292 -132.56 -16.12 5.53
CA ARG A 292 -133.63 -15.22 5.04
C ARG A 292 -134.81 -16.00 4.45
N LEU A 293 -134.55 -17.05 3.68
CA LEU A 293 -135.59 -17.90 3.09
C LEU A 293 -136.38 -18.66 4.17
N ARG A 294 -135.71 -19.12 5.24
CA ARG A 294 -136.36 -19.78 6.39
C ARG A 294 -137.30 -18.84 7.14
N ILE A 295 -136.87 -17.61 7.39
CA ILE A 295 -137.68 -16.57 8.05
C ILE A 295 -138.88 -16.16 7.18
N ALA A 296 -138.72 -16.12 5.85
CA ALA A 296 -139.81 -15.82 4.92
C ALA A 296 -140.87 -16.95 4.86
N ALA A 297 -140.45 -18.21 4.93
CA ALA A 297 -141.35 -19.37 4.99
C ALA A 297 -142.16 -19.40 6.30
N GLU A 298 -141.55 -19.06 7.43
CA GLU A 298 -142.24 -19.02 8.74
C GLU A 298 -143.31 -17.91 8.81
N LYS A 299 -143.07 -16.76 8.18
CA LYS A 299 -144.07 -15.67 8.10
C LYS A 299 -145.27 -16.02 7.22
N LYS A 300 -145.07 -16.80 6.15
CA LYS A 300 -146.14 -17.24 5.25
C LYS A 300 -147.03 -18.32 5.90
N ALA A 301 -146.47 -19.19 6.74
CA ALA A 301 -147.23 -20.23 7.44
C ALA A 301 -148.16 -19.70 8.56
N LYS A 302 -147.92 -18.48 9.07
CA LYS A 302 -148.74 -17.85 10.13
C LYS A 302 -149.89 -16.98 9.59
N GLN A 303 -150.02 -16.80 8.27
CA GLN A 303 -151.07 -15.96 7.67
C GLN A 303 -152.27 -16.74 7.06
N ASP A 304 -152.16 -18.04 6.83
CA ASP A 304 -153.21 -18.84 6.14
C ASP A 304 -154.07 -19.71 7.07
N ALA A 305 -153.89 -19.60 8.39
CA ALA A 305 -154.74 -20.29 9.36
C ALA A 305 -155.60 -19.28 10.13
N ILE A 306 -156.92 -19.39 9.91
CA ILE A 306 -158.03 -18.85 10.73
C ILE A 306 -158.71 -17.61 10.13
N ALA A 307 -159.54 -17.86 9.11
CA ALA A 307 -160.81 -17.15 8.90
C ALA A 307 -161.85 -18.12 8.33
N ALA A 308 -162.62 -18.78 9.20
CA ALA A 308 -164.08 -18.97 9.08
C ALA A 308 -164.58 -20.19 9.89
N THR A 309 -165.26 -19.92 11.01
CA THR A 309 -166.59 -20.48 11.39
C THR A 309 -166.97 -19.86 12.73
N LYS A 310 -167.62 -18.68 12.69
CA LYS A 310 -169.07 -18.48 12.94
C LYS A 310 -169.51 -18.77 14.39
N GLU A 311 -169.43 -17.70 15.18
CA GLU A 311 -170.58 -17.01 15.80
C GLU A 311 -171.80 -17.83 16.23
N LYS A 312 -172.22 -17.52 17.47
CA LYS A 312 -173.42 -17.96 18.19
C LYS A 312 -173.34 -19.39 18.70
N GLU A 313 -173.50 -19.65 19.99
CA GLU A 313 -174.34 -18.94 20.94
C GLU A 313 -173.93 -19.41 22.33
N ARG A 314 -173.64 -18.45 23.21
CA ARG A 314 -174.52 -18.06 24.31
C ARG A 314 -174.29 -18.91 25.55
N LEU A 315 -174.10 -18.15 26.63
CA LEU A 315 -174.49 -18.49 27.98
C LEU A 315 -173.57 -19.53 28.60
N GLU A 316 -172.57 -19.05 29.34
CA GLU A 316 -172.77 -18.70 30.75
C GLU A 316 -172.58 -19.93 31.61
N LYS A 317 -171.80 -19.71 32.68
CA LYS A 317 -171.97 -20.34 33.97
C LYS A 317 -171.70 -21.84 33.99
N LEU A 318 -170.49 -22.16 34.40
CA LEU A 318 -170.25 -22.37 35.83
C LEU A 318 -168.74 -22.31 35.99
N GLU A 319 -168.22 -21.26 36.62
CA GLU A 319 -168.07 -21.29 38.06
C GLU A 319 -167.01 -22.32 38.44
N GLN A 320 -165.92 -21.74 38.92
CA GLN A 320 -165.23 -22.26 40.07
C GLN A 320 -164.57 -23.61 39.91
N ALA A 321 -163.26 -23.41 39.81
CA ALA A 321 -162.36 -23.86 40.85
C ALA A 321 -161.88 -25.30 40.62
N ARG A 322 -160.63 -25.59 40.89
CA ARG A 322 -159.86 -25.15 42.04
C ARG A 322 -158.40 -25.23 41.67
N LEU A 323 -157.68 -24.20 42.10
CA LEU A 323 -156.35 -24.30 42.70
C LEU A 323 -155.19 -24.68 41.77
N ALA A 324 -154.01 -24.12 41.93
CA ALA A 324 -153.52 -23.08 42.80
C ALA A 324 -152.02 -22.99 42.55
N LYS A 325 -151.48 -21.86 42.99
CA LYS A 325 -150.25 -21.78 43.77
C LYS A 325 -148.97 -22.01 42.96
N LEU A 326 -148.01 -21.11 42.99
CA LEU A 326 -147.76 -19.87 43.74
C LEU A 326 -146.52 -19.34 42.94
N GLU A 327 -146.44 -18.05 42.58
CA GLU A 327 -145.60 -17.12 43.35
C GLU A 327 -144.12 -17.59 43.44
N LYS A 328 -143.10 -16.77 43.21
CA LYS A 328 -142.98 -15.35 43.56
C LYS A 328 -141.49 -15.08 43.64
N GLN A 329 -141.13 -13.95 43.05
CA GLN A 329 -140.08 -13.04 43.51
C GLN A 329 -138.68 -13.64 43.69
N ARG A 330 -137.73 -13.18 42.87
CA ARG A 330 -136.83 -12.06 43.18
C ARG A 330 -135.52 -12.54 43.82
N LYS A 331 -134.45 -12.09 43.16
CA LYS A 331 -133.31 -11.36 43.72
C LYS A 331 -132.23 -12.13 44.50
N ASP A 332 -130.99 -11.78 44.11
CA ASP A 332 -129.86 -11.28 44.91
C ASP A 332 -129.53 -12.07 46.20
N SER A 333 -128.32 -12.39 46.62
CA SER A 333 -126.91 -12.18 46.28
C SER A 333 -126.11 -12.69 47.51
N ILE A 334 -124.76 -12.69 47.44
CA ILE A 334 -123.81 -12.70 48.59
C ILE A 334 -123.62 -14.12 49.20
N ALA A 335 -122.47 -14.79 49.04
CA ALA A 335 -121.11 -14.55 49.54
C ALA A 335 -120.88 -14.97 51.02
N ASP A 336 -119.81 -15.74 51.16
CA ASP A 336 -118.86 -15.83 52.28
C ASP A 336 -119.21 -16.54 53.61
N ALA A 337 -118.47 -17.66 53.78
CA ALA A 337 -117.46 -17.90 54.82
C ALA A 337 -117.83 -18.37 56.24
N GLU A 338 -117.07 -19.40 56.65
CA GLU A 338 -116.53 -19.71 57.99
C GLU A 338 -117.49 -20.21 59.09
N ALA A 339 -117.38 -21.49 59.52
CA ALA A 339 -116.44 -22.08 60.49
C ALA A 339 -116.84 -21.75 61.95
N LEU A 340 -116.94 -22.66 62.93
CA LEU A 340 -116.13 -23.83 63.27
C LEU A 340 -116.85 -24.64 64.39
N ALA A 341 -116.79 -25.99 64.31
CA ALA A 341 -116.78 -27.01 65.39
C ALA A 341 -117.88 -26.98 66.49
N LEU A 342 -118.48 -28.09 66.96
CA LEU A 342 -118.02 -29.45 67.28
C LEU A 342 -119.35 -30.21 67.62
N LYS A 343 -119.57 -31.53 67.50
CA LYS A 343 -118.80 -32.64 68.06
C LYS A 343 -119.56 -33.97 67.80
N GLN A 344 -118.87 -34.98 67.23
CA GLN A 344 -118.89 -36.43 67.55
C GLN A 344 -120.23 -37.20 67.43
N ALA A 345 -120.31 -38.46 66.98
CA ALA A 345 -119.35 -39.49 66.59
C ALA A 345 -120.13 -40.70 66.00
N LYS A 346 -119.35 -41.65 65.47
CA LYS A 346 -119.60 -43.07 65.13
C LYS A 346 -119.79 -43.37 63.63
N GLU A 347 -118.76 -43.87 62.93
CA GLU A 347 -118.17 -45.24 62.95
C GLU A 347 -119.01 -46.23 62.11
N GLU A 348 -118.48 -47.12 61.25
CA GLU A 348 -117.11 -47.47 60.82
C GLU A 348 -117.21 -48.59 59.75
N GLU A 349 -116.04 -49.01 59.22
CA GLU A 349 -115.70 -50.37 58.75
C GLU A 349 -116.16 -50.86 57.35
N LYS A 350 -115.23 -51.17 56.42
CA LYS A 350 -114.52 -52.48 56.23
C LYS A 350 -115.47 -53.46 55.49
N ILE A 351 -115.22 -53.99 54.29
CA ILE A 351 -114.15 -54.88 53.79
C ILE A 351 -114.47 -55.00 52.28
N ARG A 352 -113.64 -54.65 51.29
CA ARG A 352 -112.29 -55.10 50.94
C ARG A 352 -112.20 -56.61 50.60
N LYS A 353 -112.23 -56.88 49.29
CA LYS A 353 -111.42 -57.89 48.57
C LYS A 353 -111.81 -59.36 48.68
N GLU A 354 -111.28 -60.09 47.69
CA GLU A 354 -111.46 -61.50 47.32
C GLU A 354 -112.61 -61.63 46.31
N ALA A 355 -112.42 -61.66 44.99
CA ALA A 355 -111.32 -62.17 44.20
C ALA A 355 -111.37 -61.50 42.80
N GLU A 356 -110.30 -60.84 42.35
CA GLU A 356 -109.20 -61.47 41.59
C GLU A 356 -109.45 -61.35 40.07
N GLU A 357 -109.08 -60.26 39.39
CA GLU A 357 -107.97 -59.32 39.60
C GLU A 357 -106.59 -59.98 39.83
N LYS A 358 -106.39 -61.20 39.31
CA LYS A 358 -105.05 -61.81 39.15
C LYS A 358 -104.74 -62.23 37.71
N ALA A 359 -105.65 -62.02 36.76
CA ALA A 359 -105.45 -62.39 35.36
C ALA A 359 -105.08 -61.21 34.43
N LYS A 360 -105.06 -59.96 34.89
CA LYS A 360 -104.80 -58.80 33.99
C LYS A 360 -103.65 -57.87 34.40
N GLN A 361 -103.05 -58.07 35.58
CA GLN A 361 -101.95 -57.22 36.05
C GLN A 361 -100.56 -57.78 35.71
N GLU A 362 -100.38 -59.10 35.50
CA GLU A 362 -99.05 -59.66 35.21
C GLU A 362 -98.60 -59.52 33.73
N ALA A 363 -99.50 -59.20 32.80
CA ALA A 363 -99.16 -59.06 31.38
C ALA A 363 -98.76 -57.63 30.97
N LEU A 364 -99.04 -56.61 31.80
CA LEU A 364 -98.79 -55.21 31.45
C LEU A 364 -97.51 -54.64 32.08
N ASP A 365 -97.04 -55.24 33.17
CA ASP A 365 -95.85 -54.77 33.92
C ASP A 365 -94.52 -55.34 33.37
N LEU A 366 -94.55 -56.42 32.58
CA LEU A 366 -93.34 -56.97 31.92
C LEU A 366 -92.97 -56.22 30.62
N ALA A 367 -93.95 -55.65 29.92
CA ALA A 367 -93.73 -54.98 28.64
C ALA A 367 -93.18 -53.54 28.79
N LYS A 368 -93.56 -52.82 29.85
CA LYS A 368 -93.07 -51.44 30.09
C LYS A 368 -91.67 -51.38 30.71
N ALA A 369 -91.29 -52.37 31.51
CA ALA A 369 -89.97 -52.42 32.16
C ALA A 369 -88.82 -52.77 31.20
N GLU A 370 -89.10 -53.47 30.08
CA GLU A 370 -88.07 -53.85 29.09
C GLU A 370 -87.81 -52.73 28.06
N GLU A 371 -88.82 -51.90 27.77
CA GLU A 371 -88.73 -50.77 26.82
C GLU A 371 -88.02 -49.55 27.44
N GLU A 372 -88.30 -49.22 28.72
CA GLU A 372 -87.57 -48.17 29.46
C GLU A 372 -86.10 -48.52 29.73
N LYS A 373 -85.79 -49.80 29.96
CA LYS A 373 -84.41 -50.25 30.19
C LYS A 373 -83.58 -50.19 28.91
N LYS A 374 -84.14 -50.55 27.75
CA LYS A 374 -83.47 -50.43 26.44
C LYS A 374 -83.27 -48.96 26.03
N ALA A 375 -84.26 -48.10 26.26
CA ALA A 375 -84.14 -46.65 25.98
C ALA A 375 -83.13 -45.93 26.89
N ALA A 376 -83.02 -46.33 28.16
CA ALA A 376 -82.02 -45.79 29.09
C ALA A 376 -80.59 -46.28 28.79
N GLU A 377 -80.43 -47.54 28.36
CA GLU A 377 -79.13 -48.15 28.03
C GLU A 377 -78.56 -47.62 26.71
N GLU A 378 -79.40 -47.36 25.71
CA GLU A 378 -79.00 -46.75 24.44
C GLU A 378 -78.60 -45.28 24.59
N LYS A 379 -79.34 -44.50 25.39
CA LYS A 379 -79.03 -43.10 25.68
C LYS A 379 -77.76 -42.96 26.54
N ALA A 380 -77.50 -43.90 27.45
CA ALA A 380 -76.26 -43.96 28.24
C ALA A 380 -75.04 -44.35 27.39
N LYS A 381 -75.19 -45.26 26.42
CA LYS A 381 -74.11 -45.60 25.46
C LYS A 381 -73.76 -44.45 24.52
N LEU A 382 -74.77 -43.77 23.96
CA LEU A 382 -74.54 -42.63 23.07
C LEU A 382 -73.88 -41.45 23.82
N ALA A 383 -74.31 -41.15 25.05
CA ALA A 383 -73.68 -40.12 25.88
C ALA A 383 -72.25 -40.49 26.31
N ALA A 384 -71.96 -41.78 26.55
CA ALA A 384 -70.62 -42.24 26.86
C ALA A 384 -69.69 -42.21 25.63
N GLU A 385 -70.20 -42.54 24.44
CA GLU A 385 -69.45 -42.49 23.18
C GLU A 385 -69.16 -41.05 22.73
N GLU A 386 -70.12 -40.13 22.90
CA GLU A 386 -69.93 -38.71 22.58
C GLU A 386 -68.93 -38.03 23.54
N LYS A 387 -68.98 -38.37 24.82
CA LYS A 387 -67.99 -37.91 25.81
C LYS A 387 -66.59 -38.48 25.52
N ALA A 388 -66.49 -39.76 25.17
CA ALA A 388 -65.22 -40.38 24.79
C ALA A 388 -64.61 -39.75 23.51
N LYS A 389 -65.44 -39.39 22.53
CA LYS A 389 -64.98 -38.67 21.33
C LYS A 389 -64.54 -37.23 21.65
N GLN A 390 -65.26 -36.50 22.51
CA GLN A 390 -64.86 -35.16 22.93
C GLN A 390 -63.57 -35.14 23.78
N ASP A 391 -63.41 -36.11 24.67
CA ASP A 391 -62.20 -36.23 25.50
C ASP A 391 -60.99 -36.61 24.64
N ALA A 392 -61.15 -37.50 23.65
CA ALA A 392 -60.09 -37.85 22.70
C ALA A 392 -59.69 -36.67 21.77
N ILE A 393 -60.65 -35.83 21.35
CA ILE A 393 -60.36 -34.63 20.54
C ILE A 393 -59.60 -33.60 21.38
N LYS A 394 -60.00 -33.34 22.63
CA LYS A 394 -59.27 -32.42 23.52
C LYS A 394 -57.86 -32.90 23.84
N GLU A 395 -57.67 -34.20 24.03
CA GLU A 395 -56.35 -34.78 24.26
C GLU A 395 -55.45 -34.71 23.01
N ALA A 396 -56.02 -34.92 21.83
CA ALA A 396 -55.31 -34.75 20.56
C ALA A 396 -54.94 -33.27 20.28
N GLU A 397 -55.85 -32.33 20.55
CA GLU A 397 -55.61 -30.89 20.39
C GLU A 397 -54.55 -30.37 21.37
N THR A 398 -54.60 -30.80 22.63
CA THR A 398 -53.58 -30.41 23.64
C THR A 398 -52.20 -30.99 23.31
N LEU A 399 -52.12 -32.23 22.81
CA LEU A 399 -50.86 -32.81 22.35
C LEU A 399 -50.32 -32.12 21.10
N ALA A 400 -51.18 -31.74 20.16
CA ALA A 400 -50.80 -31.00 18.96
C ALA A 400 -50.30 -29.59 19.29
N ALA A 401 -50.98 -28.87 20.19
CA ALA A 401 -50.56 -27.56 20.67
C ALA A 401 -49.19 -27.61 21.37
N LYS A 402 -48.97 -28.64 22.21
CA LYS A 402 -47.69 -28.82 22.93
C LYS A 402 -46.52 -29.10 21.98
N LYS A 403 -46.74 -29.93 20.95
CA LYS A 403 -45.73 -30.20 19.91
C LYS A 403 -45.45 -28.97 19.04
N ALA A 404 -46.48 -28.20 18.69
CA ALA A 404 -46.31 -26.96 17.93
C ALA A 404 -45.52 -25.90 18.73
N GLU A 405 -45.74 -25.82 20.04
CA GLU A 405 -45.00 -24.92 20.92
C GLU A 405 -43.53 -25.36 21.10
N GLU A 406 -43.28 -26.66 21.32
CA GLU A 406 -41.91 -27.20 21.37
C GLU A 406 -41.14 -26.98 20.05
N GLU A 407 -41.79 -27.17 18.91
CA GLU A 407 -41.19 -26.93 17.60
C GLU A 407 -40.91 -25.44 17.36
N ARG A 408 -41.80 -24.54 17.78
CA ARG A 408 -41.59 -23.09 17.68
C ARG A 408 -40.46 -22.62 18.58
N VAL A 409 -40.33 -23.17 19.79
CA VAL A 409 -39.21 -22.89 20.70
C VAL A 409 -37.89 -23.40 20.13
N ARG A 410 -37.88 -24.61 19.53
CA ARG A 410 -36.69 -25.16 18.86
C ARG A 410 -36.24 -24.29 17.69
N LEU A 411 -37.17 -23.88 16.83
CA LEU A 411 -36.87 -23.02 15.68
C LEU A 411 -36.37 -21.63 16.09
N ALA A 412 -36.95 -21.03 17.15
CA ALA A 412 -36.48 -19.76 17.70
C ALA A 412 -35.08 -19.88 18.32
N ALA A 413 -34.78 -20.97 19.02
CA ALA A 413 -33.46 -21.25 19.57
C ALA A 413 -32.41 -21.47 18.46
N GLU A 414 -32.78 -22.19 17.39
CA GLU A 414 -31.93 -22.43 16.23
C GLU A 414 -31.64 -21.13 15.45
N GLN A 415 -32.64 -20.28 15.23
CA GLN A 415 -32.44 -18.95 14.63
C GLN A 415 -31.51 -18.08 15.46
N LYS A 416 -31.73 -18.02 16.77
CA LYS A 416 -30.89 -17.22 17.67
C LYS A 416 -29.44 -17.72 17.70
N ALA A 417 -29.23 -19.03 17.70
CA ALA A 417 -27.89 -19.62 17.62
C ALA A 417 -27.19 -19.31 16.29
N LYS A 418 -27.95 -19.26 15.19
CA LYS A 418 -27.42 -18.91 13.86
C LYS A 418 -27.05 -17.42 13.77
N GLU A 419 -27.88 -16.55 14.31
CA GLU A 419 -27.61 -15.10 14.39
C GLU A 419 -26.40 -14.78 15.29
N GLU A 420 -26.25 -15.46 16.44
CA GLU A 420 -25.07 -15.32 17.30
C GLU A 420 -23.79 -15.84 16.60
N ALA A 421 -23.88 -16.96 15.88
CA ALA A 421 -22.75 -17.50 15.11
C ALA A 421 -22.32 -16.58 13.97
N ASP A 422 -23.28 -16.03 13.21
CA ASP A 422 -23.02 -15.08 12.12
C ASP A 422 -22.44 -13.76 12.65
N ALA A 423 -22.91 -13.29 13.81
CA ALA A 423 -22.37 -12.10 14.48
C ALA A 423 -20.93 -12.30 14.96
N LEU A 424 -20.60 -13.47 15.52
CA LEU A 424 -19.25 -13.84 15.92
C LEU A 424 -18.30 -13.97 14.72
N ALA A 425 -18.75 -14.63 13.65
CA ALA A 425 -17.98 -14.79 12.42
C ALA A 425 -17.68 -13.42 11.77
N LYS A 426 -18.66 -12.51 11.76
CA LYS A 426 -18.48 -11.15 11.25
C LYS A 426 -17.52 -10.33 12.12
N ALA A 427 -17.65 -10.40 13.44
CA ALA A 427 -16.74 -9.70 14.36
C ALA A 427 -15.28 -10.19 14.23
N GLU A 428 -15.08 -11.51 14.04
CA GLU A 428 -13.74 -12.07 13.84
C GLU A 428 -13.15 -11.71 12.47
N ALA A 429 -13.98 -11.66 11.42
CA ALA A 429 -13.56 -11.21 10.10
C ALA A 429 -13.18 -9.72 10.10
N ASP A 430 -13.98 -8.86 10.75
CA ASP A 430 -13.70 -7.43 10.89
C ASP A 430 -12.42 -7.19 11.70
N LYS A 431 -12.18 -7.98 12.76
CA LYS A 431 -10.94 -7.93 13.54
C LYS A 431 -9.72 -8.31 12.70
N LYS A 432 -9.77 -9.40 11.93
CA LYS A 432 -8.68 -9.81 11.03
C LYS A 432 -8.42 -8.78 9.94
N ALA A 433 -9.47 -8.18 9.38
CA ALA A 433 -9.33 -7.11 8.40
C ALA A 433 -8.70 -5.84 8.99
N ALA A 434 -9.00 -5.51 10.25
CA ALA A 434 -8.38 -4.39 10.96
C ALA A 434 -6.90 -4.65 11.29
N GLU A 435 -6.54 -5.86 11.73
CA GLU A 435 -5.14 -6.25 11.97
C GLU A 435 -4.31 -6.27 10.68
N GLU A 436 -4.88 -6.77 9.58
CA GLU A 436 -4.21 -6.78 8.26
C GLU A 436 -3.98 -5.35 7.75
N ARG A 437 -4.97 -4.46 7.88
CA ARG A 437 -4.83 -3.03 7.52
C ARG A 437 -3.76 -2.33 8.35
N ALA A 438 -3.75 -2.56 9.67
CA ALA A 438 -2.73 -1.99 10.55
C ALA A 438 -1.32 -2.49 10.21
N ARG A 439 -1.18 -3.77 9.80
CA ARG A 439 0.11 -4.33 9.36
C ARG A 439 0.59 -3.68 8.06
N VAL A 440 -0.30 -3.53 7.07
CA VAL A 440 0.02 -2.90 5.78
C VAL A 440 0.41 -1.43 5.97
N GLU A 441 -0.33 -0.69 6.78
CA GLU A 441 -0.03 0.72 7.08
C GLU A 441 1.30 0.89 7.83
N ALA A 442 1.61 -0.02 8.77
CA ALA A 442 2.90 -0.03 9.45
C ALA A 442 4.06 -0.38 8.50
N GLU A 443 3.86 -1.32 7.58
CA GLU A 443 4.86 -1.70 6.57
C GLU A 443 5.13 -0.56 5.57
N GLU A 444 4.07 0.13 5.12
CA GLU A 444 4.20 1.28 4.22
C GLU A 444 4.92 2.45 4.90
N LYS A 445 4.60 2.72 6.17
CA LYS A 445 5.30 3.72 6.97
C LYS A 445 6.77 3.38 7.17
N ALA A 446 7.10 2.12 7.45
CA ALA A 446 8.49 1.67 7.58
C ALA A 446 9.27 1.82 6.25
N LYS A 447 8.63 1.54 5.10
CA LYS A 447 9.24 1.77 3.78
C LYS A 447 9.48 3.26 3.50
N GLN A 448 8.55 4.14 3.87
CA GLN A 448 8.75 5.59 3.73
C GLN A 448 9.87 6.12 4.64
N GLU A 449 9.94 5.66 5.89
CA GLU A 449 11.01 6.04 6.82
C GLU A 449 12.38 5.54 6.34
N ALA A 450 12.46 4.32 5.79
CA ALA A 450 13.68 3.79 5.19
C ALA A 450 14.15 4.60 3.97
N LEU A 451 13.22 4.98 3.09
CA LEU A 451 13.53 5.82 1.92
C LEU A 451 14.06 7.19 2.34
N LEU A 452 13.47 7.82 3.36
CA LEU A 452 13.93 9.10 3.89
C LEU A 452 15.32 8.99 4.54
N ALA A 453 15.60 7.89 5.26
CA ALA A 453 16.91 7.63 5.83
C ALA A 453 17.99 7.41 4.76
N GLU A 454 17.65 6.71 3.67
CA GLU A 454 18.56 6.48 2.55
C GLU A 454 18.85 7.77 1.77
N GLN A 455 17.83 8.60 1.53
CA GLN A 455 18.01 9.94 0.93
C GLN A 455 18.87 10.85 1.82
N ALA A 456 18.69 10.83 3.14
CA ALA A 456 19.50 11.59 4.07
C ALA A 456 20.98 11.13 4.05
N LYS A 457 21.22 9.82 3.98
CA LYS A 457 22.56 9.25 3.87
C LYS A 457 23.23 9.62 2.55
N ALA A 458 22.51 9.51 1.43
CA ALA A 458 23.02 9.91 0.12
C ALA A 458 23.38 11.40 0.05
N LYS A 459 22.58 12.26 0.68
CA LYS A 459 22.88 13.69 0.80
C LYS A 459 24.13 13.95 1.63
N ALA A 460 24.27 13.28 2.78
CA ALA A 460 25.46 13.41 3.62
C ALA A 460 26.74 12.94 2.91
N GLU A 461 26.67 11.84 2.16
CA GLU A 461 27.80 11.34 1.35
C GLU A 461 28.15 12.30 0.21
N ALA A 462 27.15 12.93 -0.42
CA ALA A 462 27.37 13.95 -1.45
C ALA A 462 28.01 15.22 -0.89
N ASP A 463 27.56 15.69 0.27
CA ASP A 463 28.11 16.86 0.96
C ASP A 463 29.56 16.61 1.43
N GLU A 464 29.84 15.41 1.97
CA GLU A 464 31.19 14.98 2.36
C GLU A 464 32.13 14.93 1.13
N LYS A 465 31.66 14.37 0.01
CA LYS A 465 32.43 14.31 -1.24
C LYS A 465 32.71 15.71 -1.79
N ALA A 466 31.71 16.60 -1.79
CA ALA A 466 31.87 17.98 -2.23
C ALA A 466 32.89 18.74 -1.36
N ARG A 467 32.88 18.51 -0.04
CA ARG A 467 33.86 19.09 0.88
C ARG A 467 35.28 18.61 0.59
N ILE A 468 35.48 17.31 0.34
CA ILE A 468 36.79 16.74 0.01
C ILE A 468 37.30 17.28 -1.34
N GLU A 469 36.44 17.38 -2.36
CA GLU A 469 36.79 17.97 -3.65
C GLU A 469 37.15 19.46 -3.53
N ALA A 470 36.42 20.22 -2.72
CA ALA A 470 36.72 21.63 -2.44
C ALA A 470 38.06 21.80 -1.71
N GLU A 471 38.36 20.97 -0.72
CA GLU A 471 39.64 21.00 -0.01
C GLU A 471 40.82 20.62 -0.92
N ALA A 472 40.64 19.61 -1.78
CA ALA A 472 41.65 19.22 -2.76
C ALA A 472 41.92 20.34 -3.79
N LEU A 473 40.87 21.02 -4.25
CA LEU A 473 40.99 22.15 -5.16
C LEU A 473 41.71 23.33 -4.49
N ALA A 474 41.40 23.63 -3.23
CA ALA A 474 42.06 24.69 -2.47
C ALA A 474 43.57 24.41 -2.30
N LYS A 475 43.95 23.16 -1.95
CA LYS A 475 45.36 22.77 -1.86
C LYS A 475 46.09 22.89 -3.19
N LYS A 476 45.46 22.48 -4.29
CA LYS A 476 46.04 22.61 -5.63
C LYS A 476 46.25 24.08 -6.02
N GLN A 477 45.28 24.94 -5.72
CA GLN A 477 45.40 26.38 -5.97
C GLN A 477 46.50 27.03 -5.12
N GLU A 478 46.68 26.60 -3.88
CA GLU A 478 47.75 27.08 -3.02
C GLU A 478 49.13 26.61 -3.49
N GLU A 479 49.26 25.37 -3.93
CA GLU A 479 50.49 24.84 -4.53
C GLU A 479 50.85 25.58 -5.82
N GLU A 480 49.88 25.82 -6.72
CA GLU A 480 50.09 26.64 -7.91
C GLU A 480 50.49 28.08 -7.57
N ARG A 481 49.94 28.66 -6.49
CA ARG A 481 50.32 30.00 -6.02
C ARG A 481 51.76 30.02 -5.51
N LEU A 482 52.18 28.98 -4.78
CA LEU A 482 53.55 28.85 -4.27
C LEU A 482 54.56 28.64 -5.41
N ILE A 483 54.22 27.86 -6.44
CA ILE A 483 55.05 27.69 -7.64
C ILE A 483 55.21 29.03 -8.38
N LYS A 484 54.12 29.78 -8.57
CA LYS A 484 54.18 31.12 -9.19
C LYS A 484 55.04 32.09 -8.38
N LEU A 485 54.92 32.06 -7.04
CA LEU A 485 55.72 32.90 -6.16
C LEU A 485 57.21 32.52 -6.18
N ALA A 486 57.52 31.21 -6.26
CA ALA A 486 58.89 30.73 -6.40
C ALA A 486 59.50 31.15 -7.74
N ALA A 487 58.77 30.99 -8.85
CA ALA A 487 59.20 31.43 -10.17
C ALA A 487 59.41 32.95 -10.24
N GLN A 488 58.54 33.72 -9.57
CA GLN A 488 58.70 35.17 -9.48
C GLN A 488 59.97 35.55 -8.69
N ARG A 489 60.23 34.90 -7.54
CA ARG A 489 61.46 35.13 -6.77
C ARG A 489 62.71 34.77 -7.55
N GLU A 490 62.67 33.68 -8.32
CA GLU A 490 63.79 33.25 -9.17
C GLU A 490 64.06 34.28 -10.28
N LYS A 491 63.00 34.82 -10.89
CA LYS A 491 63.09 35.92 -11.85
C LYS A 491 63.66 37.19 -11.20
N ASP A 492 63.18 37.57 -10.01
CA ASP A 492 63.67 38.76 -9.30
C ASP A 492 65.16 38.63 -8.91
N ILE A 493 65.61 37.42 -8.53
CA ILE A 493 67.03 37.13 -8.26
C ILE A 493 67.85 37.21 -9.55
N SER A 494 67.37 36.63 -10.65
CA SER A 494 68.02 36.69 -11.96
C SER A 494 68.18 38.14 -12.44
N ASP A 495 67.10 38.93 -12.36
CA ASP A 495 67.10 40.35 -12.75
C ASP A 495 68.05 41.16 -11.85
N SER A 496 68.12 40.87 -10.55
CA SER A 496 69.07 41.48 -9.61
C SER A 496 70.53 41.14 -9.93
N THR A 497 70.83 39.87 -10.26
CA THR A 497 72.18 39.45 -10.66
C THR A 497 72.60 40.06 -12.00
N ALA A 498 71.69 40.12 -12.98
CA ALA A 498 71.95 40.80 -14.26
C ALA A 498 72.18 42.31 -14.08
N LEU A 499 71.47 42.95 -13.15
CA LEU A 499 71.71 44.34 -12.76
C LEU A 499 73.08 44.55 -12.10
N ALA A 500 73.51 43.62 -11.25
CA ALA A 500 74.83 43.65 -10.61
C ALA A 500 75.97 43.44 -11.61
N GLU A 501 75.82 42.50 -12.55
CA GLU A 501 76.78 42.29 -13.65
C GLU A 501 76.84 43.50 -14.59
N LEU A 502 75.68 44.08 -14.95
CA LEU A 502 75.63 45.30 -15.75
C LEU A 502 76.29 46.49 -15.03
N ALA A 503 76.13 46.59 -13.70
CA ALA A 503 76.78 47.61 -12.89
C ALA A 503 78.30 47.41 -12.82
N ALA A 504 78.79 46.16 -12.72
CA ALA A 504 80.21 45.84 -12.76
C ALA A 504 80.84 46.20 -14.11
N VAL A 505 80.18 45.84 -15.22
CA VAL A 505 80.63 46.22 -16.58
C VAL A 505 80.66 47.74 -16.76
N LYS A 506 79.63 48.45 -16.27
CA LYS A 506 79.61 49.92 -16.31
C LYS A 506 80.70 50.54 -15.44
N ALA A 507 81.01 49.96 -14.28
CA ALA A 507 82.07 50.43 -13.41
C ALA A 507 83.46 50.22 -14.04
N GLU A 508 83.69 49.07 -14.70
CA GLU A 508 84.91 48.78 -15.44
C GLU A 508 85.07 49.74 -16.63
N GLN A 509 84.03 49.94 -17.43
CA GLN A 509 84.04 50.92 -18.54
C GLN A 509 84.28 52.35 -18.04
N LEU A 510 83.73 52.72 -16.87
CA LEU A 510 83.98 54.02 -16.27
C LEU A 510 85.42 54.15 -15.77
N ALA A 511 85.98 53.08 -15.20
CA ALA A 511 87.37 53.02 -14.78
C ALA A 511 88.33 53.12 -15.97
N GLU A 512 88.07 52.41 -17.07
CA GLU A 512 88.81 52.53 -18.32
C GLU A 512 88.71 53.93 -18.92
N LYS A 513 87.50 54.51 -18.94
CA LYS A 513 87.28 55.88 -19.43
C LYS A 513 88.02 56.90 -18.56
N ASN A 514 88.01 56.73 -17.24
CA ASN A 514 88.74 57.60 -16.31
C ASN A 514 90.26 57.42 -16.44
N ALA A 515 90.74 56.19 -16.64
CA ALA A 515 92.15 55.90 -16.92
C ALA A 515 92.59 56.50 -18.26
N ALA A 516 91.74 56.43 -19.30
CA ALA A 516 91.97 57.05 -20.60
C ALA A 516 91.97 58.59 -20.49
N ILE A 517 91.08 59.18 -19.69
CA ILE A 517 91.08 60.62 -19.40
C ILE A 517 92.34 61.02 -18.64
N ALA A 518 92.76 60.26 -17.63
CA ALA A 518 94.00 60.51 -16.88
C ALA A 518 95.23 60.39 -17.79
N ALA A 519 95.27 59.37 -18.65
CA ALA A 519 96.33 59.20 -19.65
C ALA A 519 96.32 60.31 -20.71
N ALA A 520 95.14 60.77 -21.15
CA ALA A 520 94.99 61.90 -22.07
C ALA A 520 95.37 63.22 -21.41
N LYS A 521 95.09 63.39 -20.11
CA LYS A 521 95.51 64.56 -19.33
C LYS A 521 97.02 64.56 -19.13
N LYS A 522 97.63 63.42 -18.80
CA LYS A 522 99.08 63.24 -18.75
C LYS A 522 99.73 63.51 -20.11
N ARG A 523 99.17 62.96 -21.20
CA ARG A 523 99.61 63.27 -22.58
C ARG A 523 99.44 64.74 -22.91
N LYS A 524 98.35 65.40 -22.50
CA LYS A 524 98.17 66.85 -22.67
C LYS A 524 99.11 67.67 -21.82
N GLU A 525 99.48 67.23 -20.61
CA GLU A 525 100.46 67.91 -19.76
C GLU A 525 101.88 67.73 -20.31
N GLU A 526 102.22 66.53 -20.82
CA GLU A 526 103.45 66.25 -21.56
C GLU A 526 103.48 66.99 -22.90
N GLU A 527 102.36 67.09 -23.61
CA GLU A 527 102.19 67.84 -24.86
C GLU A 527 102.18 69.35 -24.61
N LEU A 528 101.65 69.84 -23.48
CA LEU A 528 101.72 71.25 -23.07
C LEU A 528 103.14 71.59 -22.57
N ALA A 529 103.85 70.66 -21.94
CA ALA A 529 105.28 70.79 -21.65
C ALA A 529 106.11 70.81 -22.95
N ARG A 530 105.74 70.00 -23.96
CA ARG A 530 106.34 70.06 -25.31
C ARG A 530 105.93 71.30 -26.11
N LYS A 531 104.68 71.78 -26.02
CA LYS A 531 104.14 72.96 -26.73
C LYS A 531 104.52 74.28 -26.06
N LYS A 532 104.86 74.30 -24.76
CA LYS A 532 105.58 75.42 -24.13
C LYS A 532 107.02 75.54 -24.63
N ALA A 533 107.54 74.56 -25.38
CA ALA A 533 108.81 74.63 -26.10
C ALA A 533 108.67 74.91 -27.62
N SER A 534 107.45 75.09 -28.17
CA SER A 534 107.28 75.46 -29.59
C SER A 534 105.89 76.05 -29.89
N GLN A 535 105.87 77.30 -30.35
CA GLN A 535 104.68 78.04 -30.79
C GLN A 535 103.98 77.43 -32.02
N GLY A 536 102.66 77.62 -32.15
CA GLY A 536 101.98 77.70 -33.46
C GLY A 536 100.65 76.93 -33.66
N ASN A 537 99.54 77.68 -33.60
CA ASN A 537 98.31 77.67 -34.45
C ASN A 537 97.38 76.44 -34.73
N THR A 538 96.06 76.75 -34.59
CA THR A 538 94.84 76.37 -35.37
C THR A 538 94.12 74.99 -35.32
N VAL A 539 92.87 75.04 -34.80
CA VAL A 539 91.52 74.57 -35.28
C VAL A 539 91.12 73.07 -35.47
N LYS A 540 90.20 72.65 -34.58
CA LYS A 540 88.93 71.82 -34.57
C LYS A 540 88.65 70.57 -35.47
N GLU A 541 88.33 69.47 -34.74
CA GLU A 541 87.29 68.39 -34.82
C GLU A 541 87.10 67.45 -36.04
N PRO A 542 86.80 66.14 -35.76
CA PRO A 542 85.59 65.51 -36.33
C PRO A 542 84.85 64.44 -35.45
N ILE A 543 83.51 64.52 -35.52
CA ILE A 543 82.42 63.51 -35.74
C ILE A 543 82.65 62.00 -35.50
N VAL A 544 81.70 61.35 -34.79
CA VAL A 544 81.45 59.88 -34.79
C VAL A 544 80.08 59.55 -35.41
N LYS A 545 80.07 58.47 -36.21
CA LYS A 545 78.99 57.94 -37.05
C LYS A 545 78.29 56.72 -36.42
N GLU A 546 76.99 56.63 -36.75
CA GLU A 546 76.19 55.46 -37.18
C GLU A 546 76.03 54.21 -36.28
N ARG A 547 74.77 53.78 -36.05
CA ARG A 547 74.10 52.72 -36.86
C ARG A 547 72.63 52.50 -36.46
N LYS A 548 71.73 52.57 -37.44
CA LYS A 548 70.39 51.97 -37.43
C LYS A 548 70.41 50.73 -38.33
N THR A 549 69.75 49.66 -37.91
CA THR A 549 69.40 48.52 -38.78
C THR A 549 67.95 48.14 -38.51
N TYR A 550 67.14 48.09 -39.57
CA TYR A 550 65.73 47.71 -39.56
C TYR A 550 65.57 46.24 -40.00
N LEU A 551 64.69 45.48 -39.34
CA LEU A 551 64.11 44.25 -39.87
C LEU A 551 62.58 44.22 -39.65
N ARG A 552 61.87 44.22 -40.78
CA ARG A 552 60.65 43.46 -41.13
C ARG A 552 59.52 43.31 -40.08
N ASN A 553 58.52 44.17 -40.24
CA ASN A 553 57.07 43.90 -40.30
C ASN A 553 56.51 42.74 -39.46
N ASN A 554 56.37 42.97 -38.17
CA ASN A 554 55.19 42.54 -37.42
C ASN A 554 54.49 43.85 -37.06
N LEU A 555 53.40 44.22 -37.74
CA LEU A 555 52.74 45.49 -37.48
C LEU A 555 52.03 45.34 -36.12
N GLU A 556 52.72 45.69 -35.05
CA GLU A 556 52.17 45.71 -33.70
C GLU A 556 50.95 46.63 -33.71
N LEU A 557 49.75 46.06 -33.63
CA LEU A 557 48.53 46.80 -33.41
C LEU A 557 48.62 47.38 -32.00
N ILE A 558 48.63 48.70 -31.89
CA ILE A 558 48.81 49.38 -30.61
C ILE A 558 47.42 49.74 -30.09
N PRO A 559 46.95 49.18 -28.95
CA PRO A 559 45.65 49.55 -28.41
C PRO A 559 45.66 51.02 -27.98
N LYS A 560 44.58 51.73 -28.33
CA LYS A 560 44.37 53.16 -28.11
C LYS A 560 43.31 53.41 -27.04
N ALA A 561 42.19 52.70 -27.11
CA ALA A 561 41.09 52.83 -26.16
C ALA A 561 40.33 51.51 -26.00
N ILE A 562 39.66 51.36 -24.86
CA ILE A 562 38.77 50.24 -24.55
C ILE A 562 37.46 50.78 -23.98
N SER A 563 36.34 50.27 -24.46
CA SER A 563 35.01 50.60 -23.95
C SER A 563 34.18 49.34 -23.71
N GLU A 564 33.27 49.39 -22.75
CA GLU A 564 32.42 48.26 -22.36
C GLU A 564 30.95 48.68 -22.39
N GLN A 565 30.11 47.83 -22.95
CA GLN A 565 28.66 48.02 -23.00
C GLN A 565 27.92 46.70 -22.80
N THR A 566 26.69 46.76 -22.30
CA THR A 566 25.86 45.58 -22.04
C THR A 566 24.50 45.77 -22.68
N GLU A 567 24.05 44.77 -23.42
CA GLU A 567 22.70 44.69 -23.99
C GLU A 567 21.96 43.52 -23.35
N GLU A 568 20.70 43.74 -23.00
CA GLU A 568 19.83 42.73 -22.42
C GLU A 568 18.73 42.41 -23.43
N GLU A 569 18.71 41.15 -23.89
CA GLU A 569 17.72 40.63 -24.82
C GLU A 569 16.81 39.62 -24.11
N GLU A 570 15.65 39.33 -24.68
CA GLU A 570 14.56 38.54 -24.05
C GLU A 570 15.00 37.17 -23.47
N LYS A 571 16.10 36.59 -23.96
CA LYS A 571 16.60 35.25 -23.54
C LYS A 571 18.10 35.18 -23.27
N ARG A 572 18.78 36.33 -23.31
CA ARG A 572 20.23 36.39 -23.17
C ARG A 572 20.72 37.78 -22.77
N LYS A 573 21.84 37.82 -22.08
CA LYS A 573 22.59 39.03 -21.77
C LYS A 573 23.90 39.04 -22.54
N VAL A 574 24.17 40.11 -23.27
CA VAL A 574 25.36 40.25 -24.12
C VAL A 574 26.24 41.38 -23.60
N TYR A 575 27.49 41.04 -23.29
CA TYR A 575 28.52 42.00 -22.89
C TYR A 575 29.47 42.23 -24.07
N TYR A 576 29.66 43.48 -24.48
CA TYR A 576 30.60 43.87 -25.51
C TYR A 576 31.77 44.62 -24.90
N THR A 577 32.98 44.32 -25.38
CA THR A 577 34.18 45.08 -25.11
C THR A 577 34.79 45.49 -26.45
N LEU A 578 34.72 46.78 -26.77
CA LEU A 578 35.24 47.33 -28.01
C LEU A 578 36.65 47.87 -27.76
N VAL A 579 37.59 47.46 -28.61
CA VAL A 579 39.00 47.86 -28.51
C VAL A 579 39.38 48.59 -29.79
N GLU A 580 39.79 49.84 -29.65
CA GLU A 580 40.30 50.65 -30.76
C GLU A 580 41.82 50.49 -30.84
N TYR A 581 42.33 50.17 -32.02
CA TYR A 581 43.75 50.05 -32.31
C TYR A 581 44.21 51.14 -33.28
N GLU A 582 45.40 51.66 -33.00
CA GLU A 582 46.15 52.55 -33.86
C GLU A 582 47.10 51.72 -34.74
N ILE A 583 47.08 51.96 -36.05
CA ILE A 583 47.97 51.30 -37.01
C ILE A 583 49.14 52.24 -37.30
N PRO A 584 50.40 51.86 -36.99
CA PRO A 584 51.56 52.68 -37.29
C PRO A 584 51.92 52.58 -38.79
N SER A 585 51.19 53.33 -39.62
CA SER A 585 51.45 53.54 -41.06
C SER A 585 50.90 54.92 -41.45
N ASP A 586 51.50 55.56 -42.45
CA ASP A 586 51.36 56.97 -42.88
C ASP A 586 49.93 57.53 -43.17
N ASP A 587 48.89 56.71 -43.01
CA ASP A 587 47.48 57.14 -43.07
C ASP A 587 46.78 56.64 -41.80
N GLU A 588 46.39 57.56 -40.92
CA GLU A 588 45.69 57.37 -39.63
C GLU A 588 44.43 56.49 -39.74
N ARG A 589 44.61 55.17 -39.88
CA ARG A 589 43.52 54.20 -39.93
C ARG A 589 43.36 53.55 -38.57
N GLU A 590 42.25 53.86 -37.93
CA GLU A 590 41.81 53.20 -36.69
C GLU A 590 41.13 51.88 -37.05
N LYS A 591 41.44 50.82 -36.29
CA LYS A 591 40.74 49.54 -36.38
C LYS A 591 40.06 49.24 -35.06
N THR A 592 38.75 49.04 -35.07
CA THR A 592 38.00 48.56 -33.90
C THR A 592 37.85 47.04 -33.97
N VAL A 593 38.12 46.36 -32.85
CA VAL A 593 37.89 44.92 -32.66
C VAL A 593 36.86 44.76 -31.54
N THR A 594 35.87 43.89 -31.76
CA THR A 594 34.77 43.67 -30.82
C THR A 594 34.89 42.31 -30.14
N TYR A 595 34.98 42.31 -28.82
CA TYR A 595 34.89 41.11 -27.99
C TYR A 595 33.47 40.99 -27.43
N LYS A 596 32.86 39.79 -27.52
CA LYS A 596 31.48 39.53 -27.10
C LYS A 596 31.42 38.36 -26.13
N LYS A 597 30.75 38.54 -24.98
CA LYS A 597 30.41 37.46 -24.05
C LYS A 597 28.89 37.36 -23.96
N VAL A 598 28.33 36.22 -24.34
CA VAL A 598 26.88 35.96 -24.36
C VAL A 598 26.53 35.01 -23.24
N LEU A 599 25.60 35.40 -22.36
CA LEU A 599 25.04 34.57 -21.29
C LEU A 599 23.59 34.29 -21.63
N TYR A 600 23.24 33.02 -21.82
CA TYR A 600 21.86 32.60 -21.99
C TYR A 600 21.21 32.26 -20.65
N ASP A 601 19.91 32.46 -20.53
CA ASP A 601 19.16 32.19 -19.29
C ASP A 601 19.17 30.70 -18.90
N TRP A 602 19.39 29.81 -19.86
CA TRP A 602 19.56 28.37 -19.61
C TRP A 602 20.96 28.00 -19.09
N GLY A 603 21.87 28.97 -18.92
CA GLY A 603 23.19 28.80 -18.33
C GLY A 603 24.36 28.69 -19.31
N GLY A 604 24.11 28.72 -20.63
CA GLY A 604 25.14 28.69 -21.65
C GLY A 604 25.94 30.00 -21.72
N VAL A 605 27.28 29.90 -21.77
CA VAL A 605 28.17 31.06 -21.89
C VAL A 605 29.08 30.89 -23.10
N TYR A 606 29.07 31.87 -24.00
CA TYR A 606 29.84 31.86 -25.25
C TYR A 606 30.65 33.14 -25.42
N TYR A 607 31.81 33.02 -26.07
CA TYR A 607 32.77 34.12 -26.24
C TYR A 607 33.12 34.27 -27.72
N PHE A 608 33.22 35.51 -28.21
CA PHE A 608 33.51 35.81 -29.61
C PHE A 608 34.46 37.01 -29.76
N LYS A 609 35.13 37.07 -30.91
CA LYS A 609 35.92 38.21 -31.41
C LYS A 609 35.56 38.48 -32.86
N ASP A 610 35.08 39.68 -33.18
CA ASP A 610 34.63 40.07 -34.53
C ASP A 610 33.73 38.99 -35.18
N ASP A 611 32.83 38.41 -34.37
CA ASP A 611 31.90 37.31 -34.69
C ASP A 611 32.47 35.88 -34.81
N GLU A 612 33.78 35.68 -34.67
CA GLU A 612 34.37 34.34 -34.57
C GLU A 612 34.33 33.81 -33.13
N SER A 613 33.87 32.57 -32.95
CA SER A 613 33.82 31.93 -31.63
C SER A 613 35.23 31.66 -31.09
N MET A 614 35.43 31.95 -29.80
CA MET A 614 36.69 31.67 -29.11
C MET A 614 36.45 31.05 -27.72
N SER A 615 37.52 30.48 -27.16
CA SER A 615 37.48 29.93 -25.80
C SER A 615 37.48 31.06 -24.75
N ALA A 616 36.91 30.79 -23.58
CA ALA A 616 36.95 31.70 -22.44
C ALA A 616 38.39 32.09 -22.05
N THR A 617 39.32 31.14 -22.16
CA THR A 617 40.74 31.34 -21.86
C THR A 617 41.36 32.37 -22.80
N ASN A 618 41.15 32.24 -24.10
CA ASN A 618 41.70 33.18 -25.09
C ASN A 618 41.07 34.56 -24.95
N PHE A 619 39.74 34.62 -24.75
CA PHE A 619 39.01 35.86 -24.52
C PHE A 619 39.60 36.65 -23.34
N ASN A 620 39.77 36.01 -22.19
CA ASN A 620 40.29 36.67 -20.99
C ASN A 620 41.76 37.06 -21.14
N PHE A 621 42.57 36.20 -21.77
CA PHE A 621 44.00 36.45 -21.98
C PHE A 621 44.27 37.62 -22.93
N GLU A 622 43.52 37.73 -24.04
CA GLU A 622 43.68 38.83 -24.99
C GLU A 622 43.25 40.16 -24.36
N LEU A 623 42.09 40.20 -23.68
CA LEU A 623 41.62 41.41 -22.99
C LEU A 623 42.55 41.82 -21.83
N SER A 624 43.15 40.87 -21.10
CA SER A 624 44.10 41.22 -20.04
C SER A 624 45.35 41.88 -20.60
N LYS A 625 45.91 41.36 -21.69
CA LYS A 625 47.07 41.96 -22.36
C LYS A 625 46.77 43.36 -22.90
N ILE A 626 45.60 43.56 -23.49
CA ILE A 626 45.18 44.87 -24.00
C ILE A 626 45.09 45.89 -22.86
N ARG A 627 44.45 45.51 -21.75
CA ARG A 627 44.35 46.37 -20.56
C ARG A 627 45.71 46.69 -19.95
N GLU A 628 46.62 45.73 -19.91
CA GLU A 628 48.00 45.92 -19.44
C GLU A 628 48.77 46.91 -20.34
N GLN A 629 48.63 46.78 -21.66
CA GLN A 629 49.25 47.71 -22.62
C GLN A 629 48.70 49.14 -22.49
N LEU A 630 47.39 49.31 -22.31
CA LEU A 630 46.78 50.62 -22.05
C LEU A 630 47.21 51.20 -20.69
N ALA A 631 47.32 50.36 -19.66
CA ALA A 631 47.78 50.79 -18.34
C ALA A 631 49.27 51.20 -18.33
N SER A 632 50.10 50.62 -19.20
CA SER A 632 51.52 50.99 -19.35
C SER A 632 51.75 52.32 -20.09
N LYS A 633 50.72 52.88 -20.73
CA LYS A 633 50.75 54.14 -21.48
C LYS A 633 50.28 55.37 -20.69
N ASN A 634 49.56 55.16 -19.59
CA ASN A 634 49.18 56.21 -18.63
C ASN A 634 50.22 56.29 -17.51
#